data_AF-A0A8S1N8F1-F1
#
_entry.id   AF-A0A8S1N8F1-F1
#
_cell.length_a   1.000
_cell.length_b   1.000
_cell.length_c   1.000
_cell.angle_alpha   90.00
_cell.angle_beta   90.00
_cell.angle_gamma   90.00
#
_symmetry.space_group_name_H-M   'P 1'
#
loop_
_entity.id
_entity.type
_entity.pdbx_description
1 polymer ?
#
loop_
_entity_poly.entity_id
_entity_poly.type
_entity_poly.pdbx_seq_one_letter_code
_entity_poly.pdbx_strand_id
1 'polypeptide(L)'
;MSDDEDQMIIVVDDDSPKEKQFKREQDNIQKANNPLIQQITICEQAVQKRVYIDQFITRFSKDQNSAIQYLVENQVIENKNEDIAKVLMNTNELNKDAINKFFCKPDQRNQDILEAYCHLFNLKGKSYLDALRLLLQRFRLSGEAQMVDRVVKVFAKVYHQQNPNEFKSDDTPYVLAYSFIMLSTDAASTKILAKNKMTKEQFLKNNLPVFPDLPPKYFEEVYDSITREPFQTTLDYLEQMYNRMILCNEKLQGEQITKWLQVAFDLMNGCNLVKYGRYNGGQPRKFFLSSDEKRICWRSIDNDNEPARYINMCDVHDIALGHNTTEIMIKNNIPKEFDMFCFSIITIHRSVDIKVNELEIKSKWINYLRAVIINRRELEAKRAEEKQRRQENEEKRSEIWKNDILPFWRSHWDYEPNKPLNYKKYISVKKEEAVQKAQNQANSSSVLESLCRCLKKTISLNPIQNRQQIQNQHYSNQSEINNGSNIQQEMIVQGKKNKSVLLMILWKLGLPDFARKTLWPIIIGNNLKIREELYSIFVRKTTIIQEAIRKDIQRAKQQYPFITEIKAKELSNILHAFSNYRPDFGYIPDLIDIAVVLIKHLQEYECFQALVNLLHQYHFLSVFQNDTRQIEWRIRFFEENLQRILPFVYNHLKAIKLETKLYLMKWFLKIYLHQFKFTMLSRLWDNFLLEGEIYLFKVAICYMKYFQIELKMSNLDEVVRILTNWQPEVNEDYFFIQIDEIPIKDDDYTKFLEQQKAAVLNTQIHQTLIES
;
A
#
# COMPACT_ATOMS: atom_id res chain seq x y z
N MET A 1 20.24 94.96 6.85
CA MET A 1 20.37 95.64 8.15
C MET A 1 19.06 95.40 8.88
N SER A 2 19.14 94.77 10.07
CA SER A 2 18.21 94.91 11.20
C SER A 2 16.77 94.40 10.96
N ASP A 3 16.03 93.72 11.84
CA ASP A 3 16.02 93.52 13.31
C ASP A 3 15.26 92.19 13.59
N ASP A 4 15.78 91.30 14.44
CA ASP A 4 15.43 91.01 15.87
C ASP A 4 14.00 90.49 16.15
N GLU A 5 13.92 89.24 16.67
CA GLU A 5 13.21 88.89 17.91
C GLU A 5 13.50 87.43 18.35
N ASP A 6 14.12 87.29 19.54
CA ASP A 6 14.35 86.07 20.32
C ASP A 6 13.18 85.80 21.28
N GLN A 7 12.73 84.53 21.40
CA GLN A 7 12.04 84.03 22.60
C GLN A 7 12.46 82.58 22.94
N MET A 8 12.87 82.39 24.20
CA MET A 8 13.25 81.13 24.86
C MET A 8 12.07 80.16 25.05
N ILE A 9 12.33 78.84 24.95
CA ILE A 9 11.65 77.82 25.77
C ILE A 9 12.69 76.84 26.33
N ILE A 10 12.68 76.73 27.66
CA ILE A 10 13.39 75.78 28.51
C ILE A 10 12.74 74.40 28.39
N VAL A 11 13.50 73.33 28.16
CA VAL A 11 13.07 71.96 28.46
C VAL A 11 14.01 71.39 29.51
N VAL A 12 13.44 71.17 30.69
CA VAL A 12 14.05 70.53 31.85
C VAL A 12 14.11 69.02 31.58
N ASP A 13 15.30 68.47 31.42
CA ASP A 13 15.57 67.05 31.60
C ASP A 13 15.80 66.79 33.10
N ASP A 14 14.80 66.27 33.81
CA ASP A 14 15.02 65.74 35.17
C ASP A 14 13.94 64.70 35.53
N ASP A 15 14.20 63.43 35.21
CA ASP A 15 13.56 62.29 35.87
C ASP A 15 14.67 61.56 36.65
N SER A 16 14.63 61.65 37.98
CA SER A 16 15.68 61.20 38.89
C SER A 16 15.89 59.67 38.84
N PRO A 17 17.08 59.14 39.18
CA PRO A 17 17.37 57.70 39.12
C PRO A 17 16.41 56.85 39.96
N LYS A 18 15.88 57.40 41.05
CA LYS A 18 14.93 56.70 41.94
C LYS A 18 13.55 56.55 41.30
N GLU A 19 13.07 57.54 40.55
CA GLU A 19 11.79 57.44 39.81
C GLU A 19 11.88 56.51 38.61
N LYS A 20 13.04 56.44 37.94
CA LYS A 20 13.29 55.43 36.90
C LYS A 20 13.35 54.01 37.47
N GLN A 21 13.85 53.84 38.69
CA GLN A 21 13.89 52.55 39.38
C GLN A 21 12.50 52.12 39.88
N PHE A 22 11.72 53.06 40.42
CA PHE A 22 10.34 52.81 40.84
C PHE A 22 9.39 52.57 39.65
N LYS A 23 9.54 53.32 38.54
CA LYS A 23 8.83 53.04 37.26
C LYS A 23 9.25 51.69 36.68
N ARG A 24 10.53 51.30 36.74
CA ARG A 24 10.98 49.96 36.30
C ARG A 24 10.46 48.84 37.19
N GLU A 25 10.36 49.05 38.50
CA GLU A 25 9.75 48.07 39.41
C GLU A 25 8.23 47.99 39.22
N GLN A 26 7.53 49.11 39.03
CA GLN A 26 6.11 49.12 38.68
C GLN A 26 5.84 48.53 37.29
N ASP A 27 6.68 48.80 36.29
CA ASP A 27 6.62 48.21 34.95
C ASP A 27 6.96 46.71 34.99
N ASN A 28 7.88 46.27 35.85
CA ASN A 28 8.18 44.85 36.03
C ASN A 28 7.04 44.13 36.77
N ILE A 29 6.38 44.79 37.73
CA ILE A 29 5.19 44.26 38.42
C ILE A 29 3.98 44.24 37.46
N GLN A 30 3.80 45.24 36.60
CA GLN A 30 2.76 45.27 35.56
C GLN A 30 3.05 44.30 34.40
N LYS A 31 4.33 44.09 34.02
CA LYS A 31 4.72 43.05 33.04
C LYS A 31 4.56 41.64 33.59
N ALA A 32 4.87 41.42 34.87
CA ALA A 32 4.66 40.14 35.55
C ALA A 32 3.17 39.80 35.72
N ASN A 33 2.29 40.80 35.85
CA ASN A 33 0.83 40.64 35.95
C ASN A 33 0.08 40.76 34.61
N ASN A 34 0.77 40.92 33.48
CA ASN A 34 0.13 40.98 32.17
C ASN A 34 -0.15 39.54 31.66
N PRO A 35 -1.42 39.14 31.48
CA PRO A 35 -1.78 37.77 31.10
C PRO A 35 -1.19 37.34 29.74
N LEU A 36 -0.90 38.29 28.84
CA LEU A 36 -0.23 38.02 27.57
C LEU A 36 1.27 37.72 27.73
N ILE A 37 1.96 38.41 28.63
CA ILE A 37 3.39 38.16 28.91
C ILE A 37 3.52 36.83 29.67
N GLN A 38 2.61 36.55 30.61
CA GLN A 38 2.53 35.23 31.24
C GLN A 38 2.28 34.12 30.20
N GLN A 39 1.38 34.32 29.24
CA GLN A 39 1.16 33.36 28.15
C GLN A 39 2.39 33.21 27.23
N ILE A 40 3.09 34.29 26.90
CA ILE A 40 4.32 34.25 26.09
C ILE A 40 5.42 33.51 26.84
N THR A 41 5.62 33.80 28.13
CA THR A 41 6.59 33.10 28.98
C THR A 41 6.23 31.62 29.14
N ILE A 42 4.95 31.27 29.29
CA ILE A 42 4.47 29.88 29.30
C ILE A 42 4.76 29.19 27.95
N CYS A 43 4.56 29.88 26.83
CA CYS A 43 4.87 29.37 25.49
C CYS A 43 6.39 29.20 25.29
N GLU A 44 7.22 30.15 25.71
CA GLU A 44 8.68 30.05 25.64
C GLU A 44 9.21 28.90 26.50
N GLN A 45 8.68 28.75 27.72
CA GLN A 45 8.98 27.61 28.59
C GLN A 45 8.51 26.29 27.97
N ALA A 46 7.36 26.25 27.29
CA ALA A 46 6.86 25.07 26.60
C ALA A 46 7.72 24.70 25.38
N VAL A 47 8.17 25.69 24.60
CA VAL A 47 9.08 25.51 23.46
C VAL A 47 10.45 25.02 23.94
N GLN A 48 11.01 25.63 24.98
CA GLN A 48 12.28 25.22 25.56
C GLN A 48 12.19 23.80 26.15
N LYS A 49 11.09 23.49 26.85
CA LYS A 49 10.79 22.12 27.32
C LYS A 49 10.72 21.12 26.17
N ARG A 50 10.13 21.49 25.03
CA ARG A 50 10.05 20.62 23.85
C ARG A 50 11.44 20.30 23.26
N VAL A 51 12.35 21.28 23.20
CA VAL A 51 13.74 21.06 22.73
C VAL A 51 14.48 20.04 23.59
N TYR A 52 14.32 20.11 24.92
CA TYR A 52 14.91 19.12 25.83
C TYR A 52 14.30 17.72 25.65
N ILE A 53 12.99 17.63 25.41
CA ILE A 53 12.30 16.36 25.11
C ILE A 53 12.79 15.74 23.80
N ASP A 54 13.02 16.55 22.76
CA ASP A 54 13.54 16.06 21.47
C ASP A 54 14.96 15.48 21.62
N GLN A 55 15.84 16.15 22.40
CA GLN A 55 17.16 15.59 22.73
C GLN A 55 17.09 14.34 23.60
N PHE A 56 16.12 14.28 24.52
CA PHE A 56 15.86 13.11 25.33
C PHE A 56 15.46 11.89 24.49
N ILE A 57 14.58 12.03 23.48
CA ILE A 57 14.17 10.93 22.60
C ILE A 57 15.37 10.27 21.92
N THR A 58 16.28 11.09 21.38
CA THR A 58 17.48 10.63 20.68
C THR A 58 18.47 9.95 21.63
N ARG A 59 18.64 10.48 22.85
CA ARG A 59 19.53 9.90 23.87
C ARG A 59 18.96 8.60 24.46
N PHE A 60 17.66 8.56 24.73
CA PHE A 60 16.98 7.43 25.38
C PHE A 60 17.06 6.15 24.54
N SER A 61 17.07 6.27 23.22
CA SER A 61 17.26 5.14 22.31
C SER A 61 18.67 4.51 22.38
N LYS A 62 19.69 5.27 22.82
CA LYS A 62 21.09 4.82 22.95
C LYS A 62 21.40 4.35 24.37
N ASP A 63 21.11 5.21 25.35
CA ASP A 63 21.32 4.95 26.77
C ASP A 63 20.20 5.59 27.58
N GLN A 64 19.37 4.75 28.20
CA GLN A 64 18.20 5.21 28.95
C GLN A 64 18.60 5.97 30.23
N ASN A 65 19.68 5.55 30.89
CA ASN A 65 20.06 6.11 32.18
C ASN A 65 20.65 7.52 31.99
N SER A 66 21.55 7.68 31.02
CA SER A 66 22.09 8.98 30.64
C SER A 66 21.01 9.94 30.13
N ALA A 67 20.02 9.44 29.40
CA ALA A 67 18.91 10.26 28.90
C ALA A 67 18.01 10.79 30.02
N ILE A 68 17.70 9.98 31.03
CA ILE A 68 16.93 10.41 32.19
C ILE A 68 17.74 11.43 33.00
N GLN A 69 19.02 11.16 33.22
CA GLN A 69 19.91 12.08 33.93
C GLN A 69 19.98 13.45 33.23
N TYR A 70 20.00 13.48 31.89
CA TYR A 70 19.96 14.72 31.12
C TYR A 70 18.69 15.55 31.39
N LEU A 71 17.51 14.94 31.50
CA LEU A 71 16.29 15.68 31.84
C LEU A 71 16.29 16.23 33.27
N VAL A 72 16.90 15.50 34.21
CA VAL A 72 17.06 15.92 35.61
C VAL A 72 18.04 17.09 35.71
N GLU A 73 19.19 17.01 35.05
CA GLU A 73 20.22 18.07 35.05
C GLU A 73 19.71 19.39 34.44
N ASN A 74 18.85 19.31 33.42
CA ASN A 74 18.22 20.47 32.80
C ASN A 74 16.92 20.92 33.51
N GLN A 75 16.62 20.37 34.70
CA GLN A 75 15.46 20.72 35.52
C GLN A 75 14.10 20.58 34.80
N VAL A 76 14.02 19.71 33.79
CA VAL A 76 12.77 19.44 33.04
C VAL A 76 11.84 18.52 33.83
N ILE A 77 12.44 17.61 34.60
CA ILE A 77 11.77 16.72 35.55
C ILE A 77 12.52 16.72 36.88
N GLU A 78 11.81 16.45 37.96
CA GLU A 78 12.45 16.11 39.23
C GLU A 78 12.93 14.65 39.17
N ASN A 79 13.94 14.31 39.97
CA ASN A 79 14.53 12.97 40.03
C ASN A 79 13.64 11.96 40.79
N LYS A 80 12.31 12.06 40.61
CA LYS A 80 11.26 11.23 41.21
C LYS A 80 10.78 10.18 40.22
N ASN A 81 10.40 9.02 40.72
CA ASN A 81 9.98 7.89 39.87
C ASN A 81 8.70 8.22 39.08
N GLU A 82 7.77 8.96 39.68
CA GLU A 82 6.51 9.37 39.10
C GLU A 82 6.70 10.33 37.91
N ASP A 83 7.67 11.23 37.99
CA ASP A 83 7.89 12.23 36.95
C ASP A 83 8.61 11.62 35.74
N ILE A 84 9.52 10.68 35.98
CA ILE A 84 10.11 9.84 34.91
C ILE A 84 9.00 9.04 34.21
N ALA A 85 8.11 8.41 34.97
CA ALA A 85 6.99 7.66 34.41
C ALA A 85 6.04 8.54 33.57
N LYS A 86 5.72 9.76 34.02
CA LYS A 86 4.89 10.72 33.27
C LYS A 86 5.52 11.12 31.95
N VAL A 87 6.83 11.37 31.92
CA VAL A 87 7.52 11.71 30.67
C VAL A 87 7.50 10.54 29.69
N LEU A 88 7.79 9.32 30.16
CA LEU A 88 7.70 8.12 29.31
C LEU A 88 6.28 7.87 28.77
N MET A 89 5.24 8.27 29.51
CA MET A 89 3.84 8.12 29.08
C MET A 89 3.43 9.18 28.05
N ASN A 90 3.89 10.42 28.23
CA ASN A 90 3.47 11.57 27.44
C ASN A 90 4.27 11.76 26.14
N THR A 91 5.43 11.12 26.03
CA THR A 91 6.29 11.19 24.83
C THR A 91 6.04 9.97 23.93
N ASN A 92 5.14 10.12 22.96
CA ASN A 92 4.74 9.03 22.06
C ASN A 92 5.83 8.65 21.04
N GLU A 93 6.78 9.56 20.80
CA GLU A 93 7.86 9.47 19.80
C GLU A 93 9.06 8.62 20.28
N LEU A 94 8.97 8.04 21.48
CA LEU A 94 10.02 7.21 22.05
C LEU A 94 10.08 5.84 21.40
N ASN A 95 11.31 5.35 21.19
CA ASN A 95 11.54 3.99 20.72
C ASN A 95 10.95 2.97 21.72
N LYS A 96 9.94 2.23 21.28
CA LYS A 96 9.19 1.28 22.09
C LYS A 96 10.02 0.08 22.57
N ASP A 97 11.03 -0.33 21.81
CA ASP A 97 11.98 -1.36 22.24
C ASP A 97 12.92 -0.82 23.34
N ALA A 98 13.28 0.46 23.28
CA ALA A 98 14.07 1.11 24.34
C ALA A 98 13.26 1.23 25.64
N ILE A 99 11.96 1.56 25.55
CA ILE A 99 11.03 1.55 26.68
C ILE A 99 10.93 0.14 27.28
N ASN A 100 10.74 -0.88 26.44
CA ASN A 100 10.66 -2.26 26.90
C ASN A 100 11.95 -2.72 27.61
N LYS A 101 13.12 -2.44 27.02
CA LYS A 101 14.43 -2.73 27.65
C LYS A 101 14.59 -2.03 28.98
N PHE A 102 14.11 -0.79 29.11
CA PHE A 102 14.18 -0.01 30.34
C PHE A 102 13.34 -0.64 31.46
N PHE A 103 12.08 -0.99 31.18
CA PHE A 103 11.18 -1.59 32.17
C PHE A 103 11.55 -3.02 32.56
N CYS A 104 12.20 -3.74 31.66
CA CYS A 104 12.62 -5.11 31.93
C CYS A 104 13.96 -5.22 32.68
N LYS A 105 14.65 -4.11 33.00
CA LYS A 105 15.88 -4.13 33.82
C LYS A 105 15.58 -4.71 35.21
N PRO A 106 16.50 -5.51 35.80
CA PRO A 106 16.31 -6.11 37.12
C PRO A 106 16.45 -5.09 38.26
N ASP A 107 16.94 -3.88 37.98
CA ASP A 107 17.16 -2.84 38.98
C ASP A 107 15.85 -2.43 39.67
N GLN A 108 15.86 -2.35 41.01
CA GLN A 108 14.67 -2.00 41.81
C GLN A 108 14.04 -0.68 41.37
N ARG A 109 14.89 0.32 41.07
CA ARG A 109 14.45 1.63 40.60
C ARG A 109 13.65 1.56 39.29
N ASN A 110 13.99 0.67 38.37
CA ASN A 110 13.27 0.47 37.12
C ASN A 110 11.90 -0.17 37.35
N GLN A 111 11.81 -1.09 38.32
CA GLN A 111 10.55 -1.70 38.73
C GLN A 111 9.63 -0.66 39.41
N ASP A 112 10.17 0.20 40.27
CA ASP A 112 9.40 1.26 40.92
C ASP A 112 8.87 2.29 39.90
N ILE A 113 9.68 2.63 38.88
CA ILE A 113 9.24 3.51 37.78
C ILE A 113 8.17 2.82 36.91
N LEU A 114 8.29 1.50 36.68
CA LEU A 114 7.26 0.74 35.98
C LEU A 114 5.95 0.71 36.78
N GLU A 115 6.01 0.53 38.10
CA GLU A 115 4.83 0.57 38.97
C GLU A 115 4.14 1.94 38.87
N ALA A 116 4.92 3.02 39.00
CA ALA A 116 4.42 4.38 38.79
C ALA A 116 3.83 4.59 37.38
N TYR A 117 4.44 4.02 36.34
CA TYR A 117 3.95 4.07 34.96
C TYR A 117 2.62 3.34 34.79
N CYS A 118 2.47 2.16 35.40
CA CYS A 118 1.21 1.41 35.41
C CYS A 118 0.09 2.16 36.15
N HIS A 119 0.41 2.91 37.21
CA HIS A 119 -0.57 3.75 37.92
C HIS A 119 -1.11 4.92 37.09
N LEU A 120 -0.41 5.34 36.03
CA LEU A 120 -0.89 6.41 35.13
C LEU A 120 -2.03 5.93 34.21
N PHE A 121 -2.25 4.63 34.07
CA PHE A 121 -3.39 4.11 33.34
C PHE A 121 -4.66 4.16 34.20
N ASN A 122 -5.76 4.59 33.60
CA ASN A 122 -7.08 4.47 34.20
C ASN A 122 -7.60 3.02 34.00
N LEU A 123 -7.31 2.14 34.97
CA LEU A 123 -7.69 0.71 34.94
C LEU A 123 -8.99 0.42 35.71
N LYS A 124 -9.51 1.39 36.46
CA LYS A 124 -10.69 1.22 37.31
C LYS A 124 -11.92 0.86 36.48
N GLY A 125 -12.56 -0.26 36.81
CA GLY A 125 -13.78 -0.74 36.14
C GLY A 125 -13.58 -1.23 34.71
N LYS A 126 -12.33 -1.41 34.25
CA LYS A 126 -12.01 -2.06 32.98
C LYS A 126 -11.81 -3.55 33.18
N SER A 127 -12.23 -4.35 32.21
CA SER A 127 -11.91 -5.78 32.19
C SER A 127 -10.38 -5.99 32.19
N TYR A 128 -9.91 -7.09 32.78
CA TYR A 128 -8.48 -7.38 32.82
C TYR A 128 -7.86 -7.46 31.42
N LEU A 129 -8.61 -7.98 30.45
CA LEU A 129 -8.19 -8.05 29.05
C LEU A 129 -7.98 -6.67 28.44
N ASP A 130 -8.93 -5.75 28.62
CA ASP A 130 -8.85 -4.40 28.05
C ASP A 130 -7.76 -3.56 28.74
N ALA A 131 -7.59 -3.75 30.05
CA ALA A 131 -6.48 -3.18 30.79
C ALA A 131 -5.13 -3.65 30.25
N LEU A 132 -4.98 -4.95 29.99
CA LEU A 132 -3.75 -5.53 29.43
C LEU A 132 -3.50 -5.03 28.00
N ARG A 133 -4.54 -4.83 27.18
CA ARG A 133 -4.43 -4.20 25.86
C ARG A 133 -3.84 -2.79 25.93
N LEU A 134 -4.35 -1.97 26.84
CA LEU A 134 -3.88 -0.58 27.00
C LEU A 134 -2.38 -0.51 27.31
N LEU A 135 -1.88 -1.43 28.13
CA LEU A 135 -0.45 -1.54 28.42
C LEU A 135 0.34 -1.94 27.16
N LEU A 136 -0.07 -3.02 26.50
CA LEU A 136 0.67 -3.61 25.36
C LEU A 136 0.62 -2.79 24.07
N GLN A 137 -0.26 -1.79 24.00
CA GLN A 137 -0.25 -0.76 22.95
C GLN A 137 0.96 0.18 23.08
N ARG A 138 1.47 0.41 24.30
CA ARG A 138 2.53 1.39 24.58
C ARG A 138 3.93 0.87 24.26
N PHE A 139 4.20 -0.40 24.50
CA PHE A 139 5.49 -1.03 24.17
C PHE A 139 5.34 -2.53 23.92
N ARG A 140 6.29 -3.09 23.17
CA ARG A 140 6.30 -4.52 22.83
C ARG A 140 7.03 -5.32 23.90
N LEU A 141 6.41 -6.36 24.43
CA LEU A 141 7.08 -7.26 25.39
C LEU A 141 8.23 -8.04 24.74
N SER A 142 9.30 -8.26 25.51
CA SER A 142 10.41 -9.14 25.09
C SER A 142 9.96 -10.60 25.00
N GLY A 143 10.61 -11.41 24.16
CA GLY A 143 10.36 -12.84 24.06
C GLY A 143 10.99 -13.67 25.19
N GLU A 144 11.84 -13.06 26.02
CA GLU A 144 12.50 -13.72 27.15
C GLU A 144 11.55 -13.82 28.35
N ALA A 145 11.32 -15.04 28.85
CA ALA A 145 10.35 -15.30 29.91
C ALA A 145 10.59 -14.47 31.20
N GLN A 146 11.85 -14.26 31.58
CA GLN A 146 12.21 -13.46 32.77
C GLN A 146 11.89 -11.96 32.61
N MET A 147 11.87 -11.46 31.38
CA MET A 147 11.59 -10.05 31.08
C MET A 147 10.08 -9.79 31.08
N VAL A 148 9.31 -10.72 30.51
CA VAL A 148 7.84 -10.72 30.56
C VAL A 148 7.36 -10.79 32.01
N ASP A 149 7.96 -11.67 32.81
CA ASP A 149 7.65 -11.87 34.23
C ASP A 149 7.67 -10.57 35.04
N ARG A 150 8.73 -9.76 34.91
CA ARG A 150 8.85 -8.48 35.63
C ARG A 150 7.71 -7.53 35.31
N VAL A 151 7.39 -7.39 34.02
CA VAL A 151 6.33 -6.46 33.58
C VAL A 151 4.94 -6.94 34.01
N VAL A 152 4.68 -8.23 33.82
CA VAL A 152 3.37 -8.83 34.14
C VAL A 152 3.11 -8.83 35.64
N LYS A 153 4.12 -9.09 36.49
CA LYS A 153 3.99 -9.01 37.96
C LYS A 153 3.57 -7.62 38.42
N VAL A 154 4.29 -6.59 37.97
CA VAL A 154 4.01 -5.21 38.37
C VAL A 154 2.63 -4.79 37.86
N PHE A 155 2.29 -5.11 36.62
CA PHE A 155 0.97 -4.79 36.06
C PHE A 155 -0.17 -5.50 36.80
N ALA A 156 -0.02 -6.78 37.12
CA ALA A 156 -1.02 -7.55 37.88
C ALA A 156 -1.27 -6.95 39.26
N LYS A 157 -0.19 -6.60 39.98
CA LYS A 157 -0.25 -5.91 41.27
C LYS A 157 -1.03 -4.59 41.18
N VAL A 158 -0.70 -3.73 40.21
CA VAL A 158 -1.38 -2.43 40.04
C VAL A 158 -2.83 -2.59 39.61
N TYR A 159 -3.14 -3.56 38.75
CA TYR A 159 -4.52 -3.85 38.35
C TYR A 159 -5.38 -4.28 39.54
N HIS A 160 -4.86 -5.17 40.40
CA HIS A 160 -5.56 -5.62 41.61
C HIS A 160 -5.79 -4.46 42.58
N GLN A 161 -4.79 -3.58 42.80
CA GLN A 161 -4.96 -2.39 43.64
C GLN A 161 -6.07 -1.45 43.15
N GLN A 162 -6.25 -1.30 41.83
CA GLN A 162 -7.32 -0.48 41.26
C GLN A 162 -8.67 -1.21 41.16
N ASN A 163 -8.67 -2.55 41.18
CA ASN A 163 -9.85 -3.41 41.05
C ASN A 163 -9.81 -4.57 42.07
N PRO A 164 -9.87 -4.29 43.39
CA PRO A 164 -9.61 -5.29 44.44
C PRO A 164 -10.66 -6.41 44.52
N ASN A 165 -11.85 -6.19 43.96
CA ASN A 165 -12.97 -7.14 44.03
C ASN A 165 -13.18 -7.94 42.74
N GLU A 166 -12.34 -7.76 41.72
CA GLU A 166 -12.51 -8.42 40.41
C GLU A 166 -12.17 -9.92 40.47
N PHE A 167 -11.17 -10.31 41.28
CA PHE A 167 -10.69 -11.68 41.41
C PHE A 167 -10.58 -12.09 42.87
N LYS A 168 -10.85 -13.38 43.18
CA LYS A 168 -10.77 -13.90 44.56
C LYS A 168 -9.35 -14.08 45.08
N SER A 169 -8.39 -14.32 44.19
CA SER A 169 -6.97 -14.52 44.51
C SER A 169 -6.12 -13.48 43.79
N ASP A 170 -5.18 -12.89 44.53
CA ASP A 170 -4.26 -11.86 44.07
C ASP A 170 -3.32 -12.36 42.96
N ASP A 171 -3.11 -13.67 42.89
CA ASP A 171 -2.28 -14.31 41.85
C ASP A 171 -3.04 -14.50 40.52
N THR A 172 -4.36 -14.38 40.52
CA THR A 172 -5.22 -14.66 39.34
C THR A 172 -4.86 -13.79 38.14
N PRO A 173 -4.76 -12.44 38.25
CA PRO A 173 -4.42 -11.60 37.10
C PRO A 173 -3.06 -11.95 36.52
N TYR A 174 -2.07 -12.22 37.37
CA TYR A 174 -0.72 -12.57 36.98
C TYR A 174 -0.69 -13.84 36.08
N VAL A 175 -1.38 -14.91 36.50
CA VAL A 175 -1.43 -16.15 35.70
C VAL A 175 -2.29 -15.97 34.44
N LEU A 176 -3.38 -15.19 34.51
CA LEU A 176 -4.21 -14.88 33.34
C LEU A 176 -3.44 -14.14 32.24
N ALA A 177 -2.57 -13.20 32.59
CA ALA A 177 -1.78 -12.46 31.61
C ALA A 177 -0.90 -13.38 30.75
N TYR A 178 -0.26 -14.40 31.33
CA TYR A 178 0.49 -15.40 30.56
C TYR A 178 -0.40 -16.15 29.57
N SER A 179 -1.56 -16.60 30.03
CA SER A 179 -2.54 -17.29 29.18
C SER A 179 -2.98 -16.40 28.01
N PHE A 180 -3.25 -15.12 28.27
CA PHE A 180 -3.73 -14.17 27.26
C PHE A 180 -2.62 -13.77 26.28
N ILE A 181 -1.40 -13.53 26.76
CA ILE A 181 -0.23 -13.21 25.93
C ILE A 181 0.15 -14.41 25.06
N MET A 182 0.10 -15.63 25.60
CA MET A 182 0.33 -16.86 24.84
C MET A 182 -0.74 -17.06 23.76
N LEU A 183 -2.02 -16.90 24.11
CA LEU A 183 -3.10 -16.98 23.12
C LEU A 183 -2.97 -15.91 22.04
N SER A 184 -2.62 -14.68 22.41
CA SER A 184 -2.39 -13.59 21.45
C SER A 184 -1.21 -13.89 20.53
N THR A 185 -0.15 -14.48 21.07
CA THR A 185 1.04 -14.87 20.30
C THR A 185 0.71 -16.02 19.33
N ASP A 186 -0.06 -17.01 19.78
CA ASP A 186 -0.56 -18.12 18.94
C ASP A 186 -1.50 -17.62 17.84
N ALA A 187 -2.46 -16.75 18.20
CA ALA A 187 -3.41 -16.15 17.29
C ALA A 187 -2.74 -15.25 16.23
N ALA A 188 -1.77 -14.42 16.63
CA ALA A 188 -1.03 -13.53 15.73
C ALA A 188 0.07 -14.22 14.92
N SER A 189 0.56 -15.38 15.37
CA SER A 189 1.64 -16.10 14.67
C SER A 189 1.18 -16.62 13.31
N THR A 190 1.93 -16.26 12.27
CA THR A 190 1.81 -16.82 10.91
C THR A 190 2.58 -18.13 10.75
N LYS A 191 3.45 -18.47 11.72
CA LYS A 191 4.26 -19.71 11.73
C LYS A 191 3.46 -20.92 12.22
N ILE A 192 2.41 -20.69 13.00
CA ILE A 192 1.53 -21.75 13.51
C ILE A 192 0.40 -21.93 12.49
N LEU A 193 0.37 -23.10 11.84
CA LEU A 193 -0.69 -23.48 10.90
C LEU A 193 -2.05 -23.38 11.60
N ALA A 194 -3.09 -22.90 10.90
CA ALA A 194 -4.42 -22.70 11.49
C ALA A 194 -4.99 -23.94 12.21
N LYS A 195 -4.67 -25.15 11.71
CA LYS A 195 -5.05 -26.43 12.33
C LYS A 195 -4.37 -26.73 13.67
N ASN A 196 -3.26 -26.06 13.96
CA ASN A 196 -2.44 -26.23 15.16
C ASN A 196 -2.59 -25.05 16.14
N LYS A 197 -3.37 -24.02 15.78
CA LYS A 197 -3.68 -22.92 16.67
C LYS A 197 -4.57 -23.42 17.80
N MET A 198 -4.41 -22.82 18.97
CA MET A 198 -5.21 -23.18 20.14
C MET A 198 -6.69 -22.93 19.82
N THR A 199 -7.50 -23.98 19.82
CA THR A 199 -8.94 -23.86 19.63
C THR A 199 -9.60 -23.28 20.87
N LYS A 200 -10.82 -22.74 20.74
CA LYS A 200 -11.59 -22.24 21.89
C LYS A 200 -11.75 -23.34 22.95
N GLU A 201 -12.12 -24.55 22.53
CA GLU A 201 -12.25 -25.73 23.41
C GLU A 201 -10.93 -26.04 24.15
N GLN A 202 -9.80 -25.97 23.45
CA GLN A 202 -8.49 -26.23 24.03
C GLN A 202 -8.08 -25.11 25.00
N PHE A 203 -8.39 -23.85 24.69
CA PHE A 203 -8.18 -22.72 25.61
C PHE A 203 -9.02 -22.86 26.89
N LEU A 204 -10.30 -23.26 26.78
CA LEU A 204 -11.15 -23.55 27.94
C LEU A 204 -10.58 -24.71 28.76
N LYS A 205 -10.19 -25.81 28.11
CA LYS A 205 -9.60 -26.99 28.77
C LYS A 205 -8.31 -26.65 29.53
N ASN A 206 -7.50 -25.72 29.01
CA ASN A 206 -6.25 -25.30 29.63
C ASN A 206 -6.48 -24.38 30.85
N ASN A 207 -7.53 -23.56 30.84
CA ASN A 207 -7.73 -22.52 31.86
C ASN A 207 -8.75 -22.90 32.95
N LEU A 208 -9.82 -23.63 32.63
CA LEU A 208 -10.88 -23.96 33.59
C LEU A 208 -10.39 -24.75 34.83
N PRO A 209 -9.46 -25.73 34.71
CA PRO A 209 -8.92 -26.42 35.89
C PRO A 209 -8.05 -25.53 36.78
N VAL A 210 -7.44 -24.48 36.21
CA VAL A 210 -6.52 -23.55 36.90
C VAL A 210 -7.30 -22.43 37.58
N PHE A 211 -8.44 -22.03 37.01
CA PHE A 211 -9.28 -20.92 37.49
C PHE A 211 -10.72 -21.38 37.74
N PRO A 212 -10.98 -22.21 38.78
CA PRO A 212 -12.31 -22.76 39.06
C PRO A 212 -13.34 -21.69 39.43
N ASP A 213 -12.88 -20.51 39.85
CA ASP A 213 -13.73 -19.39 40.24
C ASP A 213 -14.24 -18.54 39.06
N LEU A 214 -13.72 -18.75 37.84
CA LEU A 214 -14.10 -18.00 36.65
C LEU A 214 -15.01 -18.85 35.74
N PRO A 215 -16.15 -18.29 35.27
CA PRO A 215 -17.10 -19.06 34.46
C PRO A 215 -16.54 -19.36 33.06
N PRO A 216 -16.95 -20.47 32.41
CA PRO A 216 -16.54 -20.79 31.03
C PRO A 216 -16.77 -19.65 30.04
N LYS A 217 -17.89 -18.93 30.19
CA LYS A 217 -18.25 -17.77 29.37
C LYS A 217 -17.19 -16.66 29.38
N TYR A 218 -16.50 -16.45 30.51
CA TYR A 218 -15.41 -15.47 30.61
C TYR A 218 -14.26 -15.82 29.64
N PHE A 219 -13.84 -17.09 29.64
CA PHE A 219 -12.77 -17.55 28.75
C PHE A 219 -13.19 -17.60 27.29
N GLU A 220 -14.47 -17.87 27.01
CA GLU A 220 -15.01 -17.79 25.65
C GLU A 220 -14.95 -16.37 25.08
N GLU A 221 -15.38 -15.38 25.86
CA GLU A 221 -15.35 -13.97 25.48
C GLU A 221 -13.91 -13.46 25.30
N VAL A 222 -13.01 -13.84 26.21
CA VAL A 222 -11.58 -13.52 26.09
C VAL A 222 -10.98 -14.14 24.83
N TYR A 223 -11.28 -15.42 24.55
CA TYR A 223 -10.78 -16.10 23.36
C TYR A 223 -11.25 -15.39 22.08
N ASP A 224 -12.55 -15.12 21.97
CA ASP A 224 -13.14 -14.42 20.82
C ASP A 224 -12.64 -12.98 20.66
N SER A 225 -12.23 -12.36 21.77
CA SER A 225 -11.69 -11.01 21.77
C SER A 225 -10.23 -11.01 21.31
N ILE A 226 -9.36 -11.86 21.89
CA ILE A 226 -7.93 -11.94 21.55
C ILE A 226 -7.70 -12.49 20.13
N THR A 227 -8.48 -13.49 19.71
CA THR A 227 -8.32 -14.06 18.36
C THR A 227 -8.79 -13.12 17.25
N ARG A 228 -9.77 -12.26 17.54
CA ARG A 228 -10.28 -11.21 16.64
C ARG A 228 -9.32 -10.03 16.57
N GLU A 229 -8.84 -9.58 17.72
CA GLU A 229 -7.90 -8.48 17.86
C GLU A 229 -6.75 -8.89 18.80
N PRO A 230 -5.68 -9.49 18.25
CA PRO A 230 -4.47 -9.80 19.00
C PRO A 230 -3.83 -8.52 19.53
N PHE A 231 -3.03 -8.63 20.59
CA PHE A 231 -2.30 -7.49 21.13
C PHE A 231 -1.39 -6.87 20.06
N GLN A 232 -1.60 -5.59 19.78
CA GLN A 232 -0.81 -4.80 18.84
C GLN A 232 -0.24 -3.56 19.53
N THR A 233 1.00 -3.25 19.20
CA THR A 233 1.67 -2.02 19.61
C THR A 233 1.40 -0.94 18.56
N THR A 234 1.01 0.29 18.95
CA THR A 234 0.76 1.37 17.97
C THR A 234 2.04 1.69 17.19
N LEU A 235 1.99 1.79 15.85
CA LEU A 235 3.18 2.11 15.06
C LEU A 235 3.45 3.61 15.07
N ASP A 236 4.67 4.04 15.40
CA ASP A 236 5.06 5.46 15.45
C ASP A 236 5.27 6.05 14.04
N TYR A 237 5.19 7.39 13.89
CA TYR A 237 5.47 8.09 12.63
C TYR A 237 6.89 7.78 12.11
N LEU A 238 7.85 7.61 13.02
CA LEU A 238 9.21 7.17 12.71
C LEU A 238 9.25 5.73 12.15
N GLU A 239 8.38 4.82 12.60
CA GLU A 239 8.24 3.47 12.02
C GLU A 239 7.59 3.51 10.63
N GLN A 240 6.64 4.43 10.40
CA GLN A 240 6.05 4.65 9.07
C GLN A 240 7.07 5.22 8.08
N MET A 241 7.95 6.12 8.51
CA MET A 241 9.07 6.63 7.72
C MET A 241 10.14 5.56 7.47
N TYR A 242 10.48 4.77 8.49
CA TYR A 242 11.43 3.67 8.41
C TYR A 242 10.99 2.63 7.36
N ASN A 243 9.70 2.25 7.38
CA ASN A 243 9.13 1.32 6.42
C ASN A 243 9.13 1.86 4.97
N ARG A 244 8.96 3.18 4.78
CA ARG A 244 9.02 3.81 3.44
C ARG A 244 10.45 3.88 2.87
N MET A 245 11.47 4.03 3.71
CA MET A 245 12.87 4.11 3.25
C MET A 245 13.52 2.76 2.98
N ILE A 246 13.13 1.70 3.71
CA ILE A 246 13.58 0.33 3.43
C ILE A 246 13.15 -0.11 2.03
N LEU A 247 11.95 0.29 1.60
CA LEU A 247 11.43 0.01 0.25
C LEU A 247 12.22 0.71 -0.86
N CYS A 248 12.91 1.81 -0.53
CA CYS A 248 13.60 2.65 -1.51
C CYS A 248 15.11 2.39 -1.58
N ASN A 249 15.78 1.83 -0.57
CA ASN A 249 17.24 1.65 -0.63
C ASN A 249 17.75 0.46 0.22
N GLU A 250 18.14 -0.62 -0.45
CA GLU A 250 18.51 -1.89 0.19
C GLU A 250 19.89 -1.86 0.89
N LYS A 251 20.72 -0.83 0.63
CA LYS A 251 22.12 -0.76 1.05
C LYS A 251 22.39 0.04 2.33
N LEU A 252 21.40 0.74 2.89
CA LEU A 252 21.61 1.59 4.07
C LEU A 252 21.57 0.76 5.37
N GLN A 253 22.66 0.79 6.14
CA GLN A 253 22.77 0.15 7.46
C GLN A 253 22.14 1.01 8.58
N GLY A 254 21.71 0.39 9.68
CA GLY A 254 20.88 1.01 10.74
C GLY A 254 21.41 2.32 11.37
N GLU A 255 22.73 2.50 11.50
CA GLU A 255 23.33 3.76 11.97
C GLU A 255 23.28 4.91 10.95
N GLN A 256 23.29 4.59 9.65
CA GLN A 256 23.18 5.61 8.60
C GLN A 256 21.74 6.07 8.47
N ILE A 257 20.76 5.17 8.67
CA ILE A 257 19.34 5.49 8.63
C ILE A 257 18.93 6.43 9.77
N THR A 258 19.40 6.21 11.00
CA THR A 258 19.10 7.10 12.13
C THR A 258 19.74 8.48 11.98
N LYS A 259 20.98 8.54 11.46
CA LYS A 259 21.63 9.81 11.09
C LYS A 259 20.85 10.53 9.99
N TRP A 260 20.33 9.82 8.99
CA TRP A 260 19.57 10.41 7.89
C TRP A 260 18.18 10.90 8.33
N LEU A 261 17.50 10.16 9.21
CA LEU A 261 16.23 10.57 9.83
C LEU A 261 16.39 11.85 10.65
N GLN A 262 17.45 11.93 11.45
CA GLN A 262 17.77 13.15 12.19
C GLN A 262 18.01 14.32 11.24
N VAL A 263 18.75 14.10 10.14
CA VAL A 263 18.99 15.15 9.14
C VAL A 263 17.68 15.58 8.47
N ALA A 264 16.80 14.66 8.06
CA ALA A 264 15.51 15.01 7.47
C ALA A 264 14.65 15.83 8.45
N PHE A 265 14.62 15.43 9.72
CA PHE A 265 13.91 16.14 10.78
C PHE A 265 14.47 17.57 11.00
N ASP A 266 15.79 17.70 11.10
CA ASP A 266 16.45 19.01 11.20
C ASP A 266 16.09 19.92 10.02
N LEU A 267 16.04 19.36 8.81
CA LEU A 267 15.68 20.09 7.59
C LEU A 267 14.19 20.46 7.51
N MET A 268 13.29 19.72 8.16
CA MET A 268 11.87 20.06 8.27
C MET A 268 11.61 21.21 9.26
N ASN A 269 12.36 21.27 10.36
CA ASN A 269 12.30 22.39 11.31
C ASN A 269 12.74 23.72 10.68
N GLY A 270 13.63 23.61 9.68
CA GLY A 270 14.04 24.69 8.80
C GLY A 270 15.19 25.51 9.33
N CYS A 271 15.86 26.22 8.42
CA CYS A 271 17.04 27.02 8.69
C CYS A 271 17.02 28.34 7.93
N ASN A 272 17.59 29.38 8.53
CA ASN A 272 17.69 30.71 7.92
C ASN A 272 18.90 30.76 6.99
N LEU A 273 18.66 30.90 5.69
CA LEU A 273 19.68 30.93 4.65
C LEU A 273 19.53 32.17 3.78
N VAL A 274 20.58 32.56 3.06
CA VAL A 274 20.53 33.66 2.10
C VAL A 274 20.26 33.11 0.70
N LYS A 275 19.15 33.50 0.10
CA LYS A 275 18.76 33.13 -1.27
C LYS A 275 19.12 34.24 -2.24
N TYR A 276 19.83 33.92 -3.31
CA TYR A 276 20.07 34.85 -4.42
C TYR A 276 18.98 34.75 -5.49
N GLY A 277 18.71 35.88 -6.13
CA GLY A 277 17.72 36.01 -7.19
C GLY A 277 18.24 36.82 -8.36
N ARG A 278 17.45 36.93 -9.43
CA ARG A 278 17.81 37.65 -10.67
C ARG A 278 17.90 39.18 -10.51
N TYR A 279 17.17 39.74 -9.53
CA TYR A 279 16.92 41.18 -9.41
C TYR A 279 17.25 41.79 -8.03
N ASN A 280 17.24 41.03 -6.93
CA ASN A 280 17.12 41.60 -5.57
C ASN A 280 18.26 41.26 -4.59
N GLY A 281 19.48 41.04 -5.06
CA GLY A 281 20.61 40.67 -4.19
C GLY A 281 20.36 39.42 -3.35
N GLY A 282 21.17 39.20 -2.32
CA GLY A 282 20.98 38.12 -1.35
C GLY A 282 19.85 38.45 -0.37
N GLN A 283 18.82 37.60 -0.32
CA GLN A 283 17.64 37.77 0.52
C GLN A 283 17.59 36.72 1.63
N PRO A 284 17.48 37.10 2.91
CA PRO A 284 17.37 36.13 3.99
C PRO A 284 16.00 35.44 3.94
N ARG A 285 15.99 34.11 3.98
CA ARG A 285 14.79 33.28 3.85
C ARG A 285 14.91 32.06 4.75
N LYS A 286 13.78 31.65 5.35
CA LYS A 286 13.69 30.38 6.11
C LYS A 286 13.41 29.24 5.14
N PHE A 287 14.37 28.34 4.97
CA PHE A 287 14.26 27.14 4.12
C PHE A 287 13.88 25.93 4.94
N PHE A 288 12.99 25.07 4.43
CA PHE A 288 12.56 23.85 5.12
C PHE A 288 12.03 22.80 4.13
N LEU A 289 12.02 21.54 4.53
CA LEU A 289 11.32 20.47 3.81
C LEU A 289 9.83 20.43 4.18
N SER A 290 8.96 20.09 3.22
CA SER A 290 7.57 19.78 3.53
C SER A 290 7.45 18.51 4.37
N SER A 291 6.35 18.39 5.13
CA SER A 291 6.09 17.21 5.97
C SER A 291 5.97 15.89 5.21
N ASP A 292 5.68 15.95 3.91
CA ASP A 292 5.67 14.80 2.99
C ASP A 292 6.97 14.62 2.21
N GLU A 293 7.99 15.46 2.46
CA GLU A 293 9.29 15.52 1.80
C GLU A 293 9.27 15.75 0.28
N LYS A 294 8.10 16.01 -0.30
CA LYS A 294 7.95 16.21 -1.75
C LYS A 294 8.40 17.59 -2.21
N ARG A 295 8.59 18.54 -1.30
CA ARG A 295 8.86 19.94 -1.61
C ARG A 295 9.97 20.51 -0.75
N ILE A 296 10.83 21.32 -1.38
CA ILE A 296 11.77 22.20 -0.68
C ILE A 296 11.14 23.58 -0.69
N CYS A 297 10.83 24.08 0.50
CA CYS A 297 10.05 25.30 0.72
C CYS A 297 10.94 26.42 1.27
N TRP A 298 10.59 27.67 0.95
CA TRP A 298 11.18 28.83 1.58
C TRP A 298 10.18 29.99 1.71
N ARG A 299 10.32 30.77 2.78
CA ARG A 299 9.47 31.95 3.08
C ARG A 299 10.28 33.12 3.64
N SER A 300 9.66 34.30 3.72
CA SER A 300 10.27 35.46 4.39
C SER A 300 10.49 35.17 5.88
N ILE A 301 11.56 35.69 6.48
CA ILE A 301 11.84 35.51 7.92
C ILE A 301 10.92 36.41 8.75
N ASP A 302 10.60 37.59 8.24
CA ASP A 302 9.88 38.62 9.00
C ASP A 302 8.35 38.43 8.99
N ASN A 303 7.83 37.52 8.16
CA ASN A 303 6.39 37.41 7.91
C ASN A 303 5.96 35.95 7.73
N ASP A 304 5.65 35.27 8.83
CA ASP A 304 5.32 33.85 8.85
C ASP A 304 3.98 33.50 8.16
N ASN A 305 3.12 34.50 7.95
CA ASN A 305 1.82 34.37 7.27
C ASN A 305 1.91 34.39 5.73
N GLU A 306 3.08 34.68 5.14
CA GLU A 306 3.24 34.61 3.69
C GLU A 306 3.24 33.15 3.18
N PRO A 307 2.56 32.86 2.06
CA PRO A 307 2.58 31.52 1.48
C PRO A 307 3.99 31.13 1.06
N ALA A 308 4.46 29.99 1.56
CA ALA A 308 5.80 29.48 1.26
C ALA A 308 5.94 29.15 -0.23
N ARG A 309 7.02 29.65 -0.84
CA ARG A 309 7.42 29.27 -2.21
C ARG A 309 8.13 27.93 -2.16
N TYR A 310 8.05 27.14 -3.23
CA TYR A 310 8.66 25.82 -3.26
C TYR A 310 9.24 25.42 -4.63
N ILE A 311 10.10 24.41 -4.60
CA ILE A 311 10.42 23.52 -5.72
C ILE A 311 10.00 22.10 -5.35
N ASN A 312 9.54 21.32 -6.34
CA ASN A 312 9.30 19.91 -6.08
C ASN A 312 10.64 19.18 -6.01
N MET A 313 10.74 18.23 -5.08
CA MET A 313 11.91 17.38 -4.95
C MET A 313 12.19 16.62 -6.25
N CYS A 314 11.13 16.25 -6.98
CA CYS A 314 11.20 15.59 -8.29
C CYS A 314 11.88 16.44 -9.38
N ASP A 315 11.86 17.78 -9.26
CA ASP A 315 12.41 18.68 -10.27
C ASP A 315 13.93 18.91 -10.08
N VAL A 316 14.46 18.54 -8.91
CA VAL A 316 15.89 18.66 -8.58
C VAL A 316 16.69 17.62 -9.37
N HIS A 317 17.63 18.09 -10.17
CA HIS A 317 18.44 17.27 -11.07
C HIS A 317 19.90 17.15 -10.62
N ASP A 318 20.46 18.25 -10.09
CA ASP A 318 21.85 18.31 -9.65
C ASP A 318 22.08 19.41 -8.59
N ILE A 319 23.28 19.45 -8.01
CA ILE A 319 23.73 20.45 -7.05
C ILE A 319 25.11 20.97 -7.46
N ALA A 320 25.21 22.26 -7.73
CA ALA A 320 26.49 22.91 -7.97
C ALA A 320 27.05 23.56 -6.69
N LEU A 321 28.37 23.51 -6.51
CA LEU A 321 29.06 23.99 -5.31
C LEU A 321 29.99 25.16 -5.65
N GLY A 322 29.84 26.26 -4.93
CA GLY A 322 30.72 27.42 -5.08
C GLY A 322 30.04 28.68 -5.59
N HIS A 323 30.77 29.79 -5.49
CA HIS A 323 30.31 31.16 -5.73
C HIS A 323 30.16 31.54 -7.22
N ASN A 324 30.71 30.74 -8.15
CA ASN A 324 30.73 31.04 -9.59
C ASN A 324 30.05 29.95 -10.43
N THR A 325 29.13 29.20 -9.84
CA THR A 325 28.58 27.98 -10.44
C THR A 325 27.37 28.18 -11.34
N THR A 326 26.59 29.24 -11.11
CA THR A 326 25.40 29.55 -11.88
C THR A 326 25.44 31.00 -12.33
N GLU A 327 24.71 31.31 -13.41
CA GLU A 327 24.58 32.68 -13.91
C GLU A 327 24.09 33.66 -12.83
N ILE A 328 23.23 33.20 -11.91
CA ILE A 328 22.71 34.00 -10.81
C ILE A 328 23.83 34.31 -9.80
N MET A 329 24.63 33.32 -9.42
CA MET A 329 25.74 33.53 -8.47
C MET A 329 26.81 34.47 -9.06
N ILE A 330 27.16 34.27 -10.34
CA ILE A 330 28.12 35.13 -11.07
C ILE A 330 27.60 36.57 -11.14
N LYS A 331 26.33 36.77 -11.52
CA LYS A 331 25.73 38.11 -11.65
C LYS A 331 25.66 38.85 -10.31
N ASN A 332 25.51 38.15 -9.20
CA ASN A 332 25.47 38.75 -7.86
C ASN A 332 26.87 39.06 -7.29
N ASN A 333 27.96 38.84 -8.06
CA ASN A 333 29.34 39.15 -7.68
C ASN A 333 29.71 38.63 -6.29
N ILE A 334 29.36 37.38 -5.99
CA ILE A 334 29.61 36.81 -4.66
C ILE A 334 31.12 36.71 -4.43
N PRO A 335 31.65 37.23 -3.30
CA PRO A 335 33.07 37.14 -2.97
C PRO A 335 33.59 35.70 -2.95
N LYS A 336 34.81 35.49 -3.46
CA LYS A 336 35.51 34.20 -3.46
C LYS A 336 35.63 33.59 -2.06
N GLU A 337 35.70 34.42 -1.02
CA GLU A 337 35.77 33.99 0.38
C GLU A 337 34.52 33.22 0.84
N PHE A 338 33.37 33.45 0.19
CA PHE A 338 32.13 32.76 0.51
C PHE A 338 31.91 31.48 -0.31
N ASP A 339 32.87 31.08 -1.15
CA ASP A 339 32.76 29.90 -2.01
C ASP A 339 32.39 28.63 -1.22
N MET A 340 33.05 28.43 -0.08
CA MET A 340 32.80 27.28 0.80
C MET A 340 31.41 27.31 1.44
N PHE A 341 30.69 28.43 1.42
CA PHE A 341 29.36 28.59 2.00
C PHE A 341 28.24 28.62 0.93
N CYS A 342 28.58 28.61 -0.35
CA CYS A 342 27.62 28.68 -1.43
C CYS A 342 27.32 27.30 -2.03
N PHE A 343 26.05 27.04 -2.31
CA PHE A 343 25.61 25.92 -3.14
C PHE A 343 24.33 26.29 -3.88
N SER A 344 24.11 25.64 -5.02
CA SER A 344 22.96 25.91 -5.90
C SER A 344 22.24 24.62 -6.21
N ILE A 345 20.93 24.59 -5.98
CA ILE A 345 20.05 23.48 -6.35
C ILE A 345 19.63 23.69 -7.79
N ILE A 346 20.02 22.77 -8.68
CA ILE A 346 19.71 22.84 -10.10
C ILE A 346 18.44 22.04 -10.37
N THR A 347 17.46 22.71 -10.96
CA THR A 347 16.23 22.10 -11.48
C THR A 347 16.20 22.20 -13.00
N ILE A 348 15.27 21.49 -13.64
CA ILE A 348 15.13 21.47 -15.12
C ILE A 348 15.00 22.87 -15.73
N HIS A 349 14.37 23.81 -15.02
CA HIS A 349 14.03 25.14 -15.57
C HIS A 349 14.72 26.31 -14.85
N ARG A 350 15.35 26.10 -13.69
CA ARG A 350 15.94 27.16 -12.88
C ARG A 350 16.95 26.65 -11.86
N SER A 351 17.82 27.54 -11.36
CA SER A 351 18.61 27.31 -10.15
C SER A 351 17.98 27.98 -8.93
N VAL A 352 18.17 27.37 -7.77
CA VAL A 352 17.95 27.99 -6.47
C VAL A 352 19.31 28.15 -5.79
N ASP A 353 19.79 29.38 -5.80
CA ASP A 353 21.14 29.75 -5.41
C ASP A 353 21.17 30.22 -3.95
N ILE A 354 21.98 29.56 -3.12
CA ILE A 354 21.93 29.67 -1.67
C ILE A 354 23.33 29.90 -1.09
N LYS A 355 23.43 30.81 -0.12
CA LYS A 355 24.55 30.92 0.81
C LYS A 355 24.10 30.53 2.21
N VAL A 356 24.88 29.68 2.86
CA VAL A 356 24.70 29.27 4.25
C VAL A 356 25.56 30.11 5.20
N ASN A 357 25.19 30.11 6.48
CA ASN A 357 26.00 30.73 7.53
C ASN A 357 26.95 29.71 8.19
N GLU A 358 26.55 28.44 8.23
CA GLU A 358 27.29 27.36 8.88
C GLU A 358 27.56 26.21 7.91
N LEU A 359 28.79 25.71 7.91
CA LEU A 359 29.21 24.59 7.05
C LEU A 359 28.45 23.30 7.36
N GLU A 360 28.07 23.08 8.61
CA GLU A 360 27.31 21.89 9.01
C GLU A 360 25.94 21.85 8.31
N ILE A 361 25.24 23.00 8.25
CA ILE A 361 23.94 23.13 7.56
C ILE A 361 24.10 22.86 6.06
N LYS A 362 25.17 23.38 5.44
CA LYS A 362 25.50 23.10 4.03
C LYS A 362 25.70 21.60 3.79
N SER A 363 26.46 20.92 4.64
CA SER A 363 26.69 19.48 4.55
C SER A 363 25.40 18.68 4.71
N LYS A 364 24.50 19.07 5.64
CA LYS A 364 23.19 18.42 5.83
C LYS A 364 22.34 18.49 4.55
N TRP A 365 22.16 19.68 3.99
CA TRP A 365 21.38 19.87 2.75
C TRP A 365 21.99 19.14 1.56
N ILE A 366 23.29 19.27 1.32
CA ILE A 366 23.96 18.65 0.16
C ILE A 366 23.88 17.13 0.23
N ASN A 367 24.20 16.54 1.39
CA ASN A 367 24.21 15.09 1.55
C ASN A 367 22.81 14.51 1.40
N TYR A 368 21.80 15.16 1.99
CA TYR A 368 20.40 14.77 1.83
C TYR A 368 19.97 14.79 0.36
N LEU A 369 20.16 15.92 -0.33
CA LEU A 369 19.75 16.09 -1.71
C LEU A 369 20.51 15.15 -2.67
N ARG A 370 21.83 14.94 -2.47
CA ARG A 370 22.61 13.97 -3.26
C ARG A 370 22.10 12.55 -3.07
N ALA A 371 21.78 12.14 -1.84
CA ALA A 371 21.24 10.81 -1.56
C ALA A 371 19.89 10.61 -2.28
N VAL A 372 19.02 11.62 -2.28
CA VAL A 372 17.73 11.58 -3.00
C VAL A 372 17.94 11.48 -4.51
N ILE A 373 18.86 12.25 -5.09
CA ILE A 373 19.17 12.21 -6.52
C ILE A 373 19.74 10.85 -6.93
N ILE A 374 20.71 10.31 -6.17
CA ILE A 374 21.33 9.01 -6.44
C ILE A 374 20.27 7.90 -6.39
N ASN A 375 19.45 7.88 -5.34
CA ASN A 375 18.42 6.87 -5.18
C ASN A 375 17.39 6.92 -6.32
N ARG A 376 16.99 8.12 -6.76
CA ARG A 376 16.12 8.28 -7.92
C ARG A 376 16.75 7.71 -9.19
N ARG A 377 18.02 8.05 -9.47
CA ARG A 377 18.75 7.54 -10.64
C ARG A 377 18.89 6.02 -10.61
N GLU A 378 19.16 5.43 -9.44
CA GLU A 378 19.20 3.98 -9.28
C GLU A 378 17.83 3.33 -9.51
N LEU A 379 16.75 3.91 -9.00
CA LEU A 379 15.38 3.42 -9.22
C LEU A 379 14.96 3.53 -10.70
N GLU A 380 15.30 4.64 -11.36
CA GLU A 380 15.07 4.86 -12.79
C GLU A 380 15.88 3.87 -13.64
N ALA A 381 17.15 3.63 -13.30
CA ALA A 381 17.98 2.65 -13.97
C ALA A 381 17.42 1.22 -13.81
N LYS A 382 17.01 0.83 -12.59
CA LYS A 382 16.33 -0.45 -12.34
C LYS A 382 15.05 -0.60 -13.17
N ARG A 383 14.22 0.45 -13.24
CA ARG A 383 12.99 0.46 -14.06
C ARG A 383 13.30 0.35 -15.56
N ALA A 384 14.36 1.01 -16.03
CA ALA A 384 14.79 0.94 -17.42
C ALA A 384 15.32 -0.45 -17.79
N GLU A 385 16.15 -1.05 -16.93
CA GLU A 385 16.65 -2.43 -17.09
C GLU A 385 15.49 -3.44 -17.10
N GLU A 386 14.52 -3.28 -16.19
CA GLU A 386 13.34 -4.14 -16.16
C GLU A 386 12.49 -4.00 -17.42
N LYS A 387 12.32 -2.76 -17.93
CA LYS A 387 11.59 -2.50 -19.18
C LYS A 387 12.28 -3.14 -20.38
N GLN A 388 13.61 -3.01 -20.49
CA GLN A 388 14.39 -3.64 -21.55
C GLN A 388 14.26 -5.17 -21.50
N ARG A 389 14.38 -5.75 -20.30
CA ARG A 389 14.21 -7.20 -20.10
C ARG A 389 12.81 -7.70 -20.49
N ARG A 390 11.76 -6.92 -20.19
CA ARG A 390 10.39 -7.25 -20.62
C ARG A 390 10.26 -7.27 -22.14
N GLN A 391 10.86 -6.30 -22.82
CA GLN A 391 10.86 -6.23 -24.28
C GLN A 391 11.56 -7.45 -24.90
N GLU A 392 12.75 -7.80 -24.41
CA GLU A 392 13.48 -9.00 -24.89
C GLU A 392 12.69 -10.30 -24.66
N ASN A 393 11.99 -10.41 -23.53
CA ASN A 393 11.15 -11.58 -23.24
C ASN A 393 9.92 -11.65 -24.16
N GLU A 394 9.33 -10.50 -24.49
CA GLU A 394 8.19 -10.40 -25.42
C GLU A 394 8.59 -10.76 -26.86
N GLU A 395 9.78 -10.34 -27.30
CA GLU A 395 10.35 -10.71 -28.60
C GLU A 395 10.55 -12.23 -28.71
N LYS A 396 11.19 -12.85 -27.72
CA LYS A 396 11.37 -14.32 -27.66
C LYS A 396 10.04 -15.08 -27.66
N ARG A 397 9.06 -14.60 -26.89
CA ARG A 397 7.71 -15.17 -26.90
C ARG A 397 7.09 -15.07 -28.28
N SER A 398 7.25 -13.93 -28.94
CA SER A 398 6.73 -13.68 -30.29
C SER A 398 7.33 -14.62 -31.33
N GLU A 399 8.62 -14.94 -31.23
CA GLU A 399 9.27 -15.92 -32.10
C GLU A 399 8.66 -17.33 -31.95
N ILE A 400 8.42 -17.80 -30.73
CA ILE A 400 7.80 -19.10 -30.49
C ILE A 400 6.38 -19.16 -31.09
N TRP A 401 5.60 -18.10 -30.90
CA TRP A 401 4.25 -18.02 -31.49
C TRP A 401 4.28 -18.10 -33.01
N LYS A 402 5.23 -17.41 -33.66
CA LYS A 402 5.38 -17.41 -35.13
C LYS A 402 5.88 -18.74 -35.68
N ASN A 403 6.83 -19.37 -35.01
CA ASN A 403 7.56 -20.51 -35.57
C ASN A 403 6.97 -21.87 -35.14
N ASP A 404 6.50 -21.98 -33.91
CA ASP A 404 6.15 -23.28 -33.31
C ASP A 404 4.65 -23.46 -33.08
N ILE A 405 3.89 -22.38 -32.84
CA ILE A 405 2.46 -22.48 -32.50
C ILE A 405 1.56 -22.23 -33.70
N LEU A 406 1.61 -21.04 -34.30
CA LEU A 406 0.67 -20.64 -35.35
C LEU A 406 0.73 -21.54 -36.60
N PRO A 407 1.92 -21.95 -37.10
CA PRO A 407 2.00 -22.83 -38.29
C PRO A 407 1.34 -24.19 -38.06
N PHE A 408 1.27 -24.63 -36.81
CA PHE A 408 0.74 -25.94 -36.42
C PHE A 408 -0.53 -25.82 -35.57
N TRP A 409 -1.27 -24.71 -35.68
CA TRP A 409 -2.40 -24.37 -34.81
C TRP A 409 -3.44 -25.50 -34.67
N ARG A 410 -3.84 -26.12 -35.79
CA ARG A 410 -4.81 -27.23 -35.81
C ARG A 410 -4.36 -28.47 -35.05
N SER A 411 -3.05 -28.65 -34.86
CA SER A 411 -2.49 -29.77 -34.09
C SER A 411 -2.40 -29.48 -32.59
N HIS A 412 -2.69 -28.25 -32.18
CA HIS A 412 -2.60 -27.80 -30.79
C HIS A 412 -3.96 -27.37 -30.21
N TRP A 413 -4.91 -27.02 -31.08
CA TRP A 413 -6.22 -26.49 -30.72
C TRP A 413 -7.36 -27.43 -31.08
N ASP A 414 -8.34 -27.53 -30.19
CA ASP A 414 -9.60 -28.22 -30.37
C ASP A 414 -10.74 -27.20 -30.54
N TYR A 415 -11.42 -27.28 -31.68
CA TYR A 415 -12.43 -26.31 -32.11
C TYR A 415 -13.83 -26.60 -31.53
N GLU A 416 -14.10 -27.83 -31.05
CA GLU A 416 -15.38 -28.13 -30.42
C GLU A 416 -15.51 -27.48 -29.03
N PRO A 417 -14.57 -27.71 -28.09
CA PRO A 417 -14.58 -27.05 -26.79
C PRO A 417 -13.94 -25.65 -26.83
N ASN A 418 -13.44 -25.19 -27.99
CA ASN A 418 -12.61 -23.98 -28.13
C ASN A 418 -11.46 -23.94 -27.10
N LYS A 419 -10.72 -25.04 -26.99
CA LYS A 419 -9.64 -25.21 -25.99
C LYS A 419 -8.46 -25.98 -26.57
N PRO A 420 -7.26 -25.91 -25.97
CA PRO A 420 -6.13 -26.76 -26.37
C PRO A 420 -6.43 -28.26 -26.25
N LEU A 421 -5.92 -29.08 -27.18
CA LEU A 421 -6.16 -30.54 -27.25
C LEU A 421 -5.83 -31.33 -25.96
N ASN A 422 -4.96 -30.81 -25.09
CA ASN A 422 -4.57 -31.44 -23.81
C ASN A 422 -4.97 -30.61 -22.58
N TYR A 423 -6.02 -29.81 -22.71
CA TYR A 423 -6.44 -28.87 -21.67
C TYR A 423 -6.73 -29.54 -20.31
N LYS A 424 -7.48 -30.65 -20.30
CA LYS A 424 -7.79 -31.39 -19.05
C LYS A 424 -6.55 -31.95 -18.37
N LYS A 425 -5.59 -32.46 -19.14
CA LYS A 425 -4.32 -33.01 -18.63
C LYS A 425 -3.47 -31.94 -17.98
N TYR A 426 -3.44 -30.73 -18.51
CA TYR A 426 -2.73 -29.62 -17.87
C TYR A 426 -3.36 -29.23 -16.52
N ILE A 427 -4.70 -29.22 -16.42
CA ILE A 427 -5.40 -28.92 -15.17
C ILE A 427 -5.12 -29.99 -14.12
N SER A 428 -5.04 -31.27 -14.51
CA SER A 428 -4.68 -32.35 -13.59
C SER A 428 -3.20 -32.30 -13.20
N VAL A 429 -2.31 -32.00 -14.13
CA VAL A 429 -0.86 -31.76 -13.89
C VAL A 429 -0.65 -30.63 -12.88
N LYS A 430 -1.37 -29.49 -13.01
CA LYS A 430 -1.34 -28.43 -11.98
C LYS A 430 -1.74 -28.90 -10.57
N LYS A 431 -2.55 -29.96 -10.46
CA LYS A 431 -3.03 -30.52 -9.17
C LYS A 431 -2.17 -31.67 -8.63
N GLU A 432 -1.64 -32.53 -9.49
CA GLU A 432 -0.87 -33.73 -9.12
C GLU A 432 0.61 -33.43 -8.86
N GLU A 433 1.16 -32.36 -9.44
CA GLU A 433 2.58 -32.03 -9.33
C GLU A 433 3.02 -31.41 -8.01
N ALA A 434 2.08 -30.93 -7.19
CA ALA A 434 2.36 -30.56 -5.81
C ALA A 434 2.69 -31.77 -4.91
N VAL A 435 2.32 -32.99 -5.35
CA VAL A 435 2.48 -34.23 -4.56
C VAL A 435 3.57 -35.13 -5.12
N GLN A 436 3.80 -35.15 -6.45
CA GLN A 436 4.65 -36.17 -7.09
C GLN A 436 6.07 -35.71 -7.52
N LYS A 437 6.38 -34.40 -7.58
CA LYS A 437 7.67 -33.89 -8.12
C LYS A 437 8.74 -33.54 -7.08
N ALA A 438 8.58 -33.98 -5.84
CA ALA A 438 9.66 -33.97 -4.85
C ALA A 438 10.70 -35.09 -5.08
N GLN A 439 10.59 -35.92 -6.14
CA GLN A 439 11.36 -37.18 -6.19
C GLN A 439 12.33 -37.43 -7.35
N ASN A 440 12.30 -36.85 -8.56
CA ASN A 440 13.24 -37.33 -9.61
C ASN A 440 13.79 -36.29 -10.62
N GLN A 441 15.13 -36.35 -10.76
CA GLN A 441 16.18 -35.54 -11.42
C GLN A 441 16.12 -35.14 -12.94
N ALA A 442 16.75 -33.99 -13.22
CA ALA A 442 17.84 -33.62 -14.17
C ALA A 442 17.94 -34.01 -15.69
N ASN A 443 18.44 -33.02 -16.46
CA ASN A 443 19.23 -33.01 -17.73
C ASN A 443 18.55 -33.03 -19.13
N SER A 444 18.71 -31.92 -19.89
CA SER A 444 19.12 -31.86 -21.33
C SER A 444 18.82 -30.49 -22.00
N SER A 445 19.83 -29.98 -22.72
CA SER A 445 19.91 -28.65 -23.32
C SER A 445 19.14 -28.49 -24.63
N SER A 446 18.53 -27.31 -24.82
CA SER A 446 18.09 -26.75 -26.12
C SER A 446 17.72 -25.27 -25.89
N VAL A 447 17.27 -24.52 -26.91
CA VAL A 447 16.81 -23.11 -26.84
C VAL A 447 15.93 -22.78 -25.61
N LEU A 448 15.21 -23.77 -25.10
CA LEU A 448 14.44 -23.74 -23.85
C LEU A 448 15.28 -23.57 -22.57
N GLU A 449 16.55 -23.97 -22.56
CA GLU A 449 17.51 -23.76 -21.47
C GLU A 449 17.99 -22.30 -21.41
N SER A 450 18.03 -21.61 -22.56
CA SER A 450 18.25 -20.17 -22.65
C SER A 450 17.00 -19.39 -22.19
N LEU A 451 15.80 -19.87 -22.52
CA LEU A 451 14.53 -19.35 -21.98
C LEU A 451 14.37 -19.63 -20.48
N CYS A 452 14.75 -20.82 -20.00
CA CYS A 452 14.78 -21.18 -18.58
C CYS A 452 15.86 -20.39 -17.80
N ARG A 453 16.98 -20.00 -18.42
CA ARG A 453 17.96 -19.05 -17.86
C ARG A 453 17.43 -17.61 -17.85
N CYS A 454 16.74 -17.16 -18.89
CA CYS A 454 16.08 -15.86 -18.95
C CYS A 454 14.92 -15.74 -17.95
N LEU A 455 14.08 -16.75 -17.82
CA LEU A 455 12.99 -16.82 -16.85
C LEU A 455 13.50 -16.98 -15.41
N LYS A 456 14.58 -17.76 -15.18
CA LYS A 456 15.31 -17.78 -13.89
C LYS A 456 15.81 -16.40 -13.48
N LYS A 457 16.39 -15.62 -14.41
CA LYS A 457 16.83 -14.24 -14.16
C LYS A 457 15.68 -13.24 -14.07
N THR A 458 14.54 -13.51 -14.73
CA THR A 458 13.35 -12.66 -14.66
C THR A 458 12.73 -12.70 -13.26
N ILE A 459 12.84 -13.85 -12.58
CA ILE A 459 12.29 -14.12 -11.25
C ILE A 459 13.35 -14.01 -10.13
N SER A 460 14.65 -14.00 -10.44
CA SER A 460 15.72 -13.78 -9.45
C SER A 460 16.03 -12.30 -9.16
N LEU A 461 15.14 -11.37 -9.46
CA LEU A 461 15.24 -10.03 -8.86
C LEU A 461 14.62 -10.10 -7.46
N ASN A 462 15.49 -10.43 -6.49
CA ASN A 462 15.30 -10.06 -5.09
C ASN A 462 14.82 -8.61 -4.99
N PRO A 463 13.80 -8.31 -4.18
CA PRO A 463 13.93 -7.28 -3.19
C PRO A 463 14.62 -7.90 -1.96
N ILE A 464 15.87 -7.52 -1.68
CA ILE A 464 16.55 -7.70 -0.38
C ILE A 464 16.67 -9.15 0.15
N GLN A 465 17.84 -9.78 -0.01
CA GLN A 465 18.24 -10.83 0.93
C GLN A 465 18.57 -10.21 2.28
N ASN A 466 17.85 -10.67 3.31
CA ASN A 466 18.23 -10.68 4.72
C ASN A 466 18.89 -9.41 5.27
N ARG A 467 18.11 -8.60 6.00
CA ARG A 467 18.67 -7.84 7.13
C ARG A 467 18.91 -8.83 8.27
N GLN A 468 20.07 -9.49 8.20
CA GLN A 468 20.62 -10.51 9.12
C GLN A 468 20.54 -10.00 10.57
N GLN A 469 20.16 -10.79 11.58
CA GLN A 469 20.76 -12.06 11.98
C GLN A 469 19.76 -12.91 12.78
N ILE A 470 19.46 -14.10 12.28
CA ILE A 470 19.81 -15.30 13.05
C ILE A 470 21.28 -15.55 12.72
N GLN A 471 22.14 -15.16 13.65
CA GLN A 471 23.50 -15.62 13.89
C GLN A 471 23.72 -15.18 15.34
N ASN A 472 23.66 -16.07 16.31
CA ASN A 472 24.53 -17.24 16.36
C ASN A 472 23.84 -18.49 16.93
N GLN A 473 24.37 -19.64 16.49
CA GLN A 473 24.15 -21.03 16.90
C GLN A 473 23.09 -21.77 16.05
N HIS A 474 23.40 -22.75 15.21
CA HIS A 474 24.65 -23.45 14.92
C HIS A 474 24.62 -23.99 13.48
N TYR A 475 25.82 -24.15 12.93
CA TYR A 475 26.15 -24.75 11.65
C TYR A 475 25.59 -26.18 11.48
N SER A 476 25.06 -26.43 10.28
CA SER A 476 25.18 -27.66 9.45
C SER A 476 23.83 -28.08 8.89
N ASN A 477 23.53 -27.61 7.67
CA ASN A 477 23.15 -28.43 6.52
C ASN A 477 22.59 -27.53 5.43
N GLN A 478 23.27 -27.54 4.28
CA GLN A 478 22.82 -26.93 3.04
C GLN A 478 21.60 -27.71 2.51
N SER A 479 20.46 -27.04 2.40
CA SER A 479 19.47 -27.19 1.32
C SER A 479 18.24 -26.34 1.66
N GLU A 480 17.49 -25.93 0.62
CA GLU A 480 16.17 -25.28 0.70
C GLU A 480 16.12 -23.75 0.75
N ILE A 481 16.52 -23.10 -0.35
CA ILE A 481 15.85 -21.90 -0.86
C ILE A 481 15.69 -22.09 -2.38
N ASN A 482 14.59 -22.69 -2.88
CA ASN A 482 14.30 -22.76 -4.33
C ASN A 482 12.89 -23.22 -4.76
N ASN A 483 11.82 -22.92 -4.03
CA ASN A 483 10.49 -23.52 -4.36
C ASN A 483 9.65 -22.76 -5.40
N GLY A 484 9.92 -21.48 -5.70
CA GLY A 484 9.19 -20.73 -6.75
C GLY A 484 9.77 -20.87 -8.16
N SER A 485 11.07 -21.15 -8.26
CA SER A 485 11.83 -21.27 -9.51
C SER A 485 11.75 -22.67 -10.13
N ASN A 486 11.38 -23.69 -9.37
CA ASN A 486 11.31 -25.07 -9.83
C ASN A 486 10.03 -25.37 -10.63
N ILE A 487 8.87 -24.86 -10.21
CA ILE A 487 7.56 -25.19 -10.82
C ILE A 487 7.49 -24.76 -12.29
N GLN A 488 7.89 -23.52 -12.60
CA GLN A 488 7.85 -23.03 -13.98
C GLN A 488 8.85 -23.76 -14.89
N GLN A 489 10.03 -24.12 -14.37
CA GLN A 489 11.00 -24.89 -15.13
C GLN A 489 10.54 -26.32 -15.39
N GLU A 490 9.91 -26.94 -14.40
CA GLU A 490 9.33 -28.27 -14.52
C GLU A 490 8.12 -28.31 -15.47
N MET A 491 7.29 -27.26 -15.51
CA MET A 491 6.19 -27.09 -16.47
C MET A 491 6.70 -26.90 -17.90
N ILE A 492 7.79 -26.16 -18.08
CA ILE A 492 8.46 -25.98 -19.38
C ILE A 492 9.14 -27.28 -19.84
N VAL A 493 9.74 -28.04 -18.91
CA VAL A 493 10.31 -29.37 -19.17
C VAL A 493 9.22 -30.39 -19.54
N GLN A 494 8.01 -30.29 -18.98
CA GLN A 494 6.87 -31.08 -19.46
C GLN A 494 6.30 -30.58 -20.79
N GLY A 495 6.33 -29.26 -21.03
CA GLY A 495 6.02 -28.65 -22.32
C GLY A 495 6.92 -29.15 -23.47
N LYS A 496 8.17 -29.54 -23.18
CA LYS A 496 9.06 -30.22 -24.15
C LYS A 496 8.48 -31.53 -24.68
N LYS A 497 7.62 -32.22 -23.92
CA LYS A 497 6.99 -33.50 -24.31
C LYS A 497 5.60 -33.32 -24.92
N ASN A 498 4.93 -32.17 -24.71
CA ASN A 498 3.58 -31.92 -25.20
C ASN A 498 3.39 -30.45 -25.62
N LYS A 499 3.37 -30.19 -26.94
CA LYS A 499 3.23 -28.86 -27.52
C LYS A 499 1.91 -28.15 -27.16
N SER A 500 0.82 -28.88 -26.91
CA SER A 500 -0.45 -28.28 -26.45
C SER A 500 -0.38 -27.75 -25.01
N VAL A 501 0.51 -28.29 -24.18
CA VAL A 501 0.78 -27.76 -22.82
C VAL A 501 1.60 -26.48 -22.90
N LEU A 502 2.59 -26.44 -23.80
CA LEU A 502 3.38 -25.24 -24.09
C LEU A 502 2.51 -24.08 -24.57
N LEU A 503 1.55 -24.35 -25.47
CA LEU A 503 0.56 -23.38 -25.94
C LEU A 503 -0.15 -22.70 -24.76
N MET A 504 -0.62 -23.47 -23.78
CA MET A 504 -1.38 -22.92 -22.66
C MET A 504 -0.52 -22.13 -21.67
N ILE A 505 0.73 -22.54 -21.45
CA ILE A 505 1.67 -21.76 -20.64
C ILE A 505 1.92 -20.40 -21.31
N LEU A 506 2.22 -20.40 -22.61
CA LEU A 506 2.48 -19.17 -23.36
C LEU A 506 1.24 -18.29 -23.45
N TRP A 507 0.06 -18.89 -23.54
CA TRP A 507 -1.22 -18.20 -23.46
C TRP A 507 -1.38 -17.45 -22.14
N LYS A 508 -1.16 -18.14 -21.01
CA LYS A 508 -1.29 -17.55 -19.67
C LYS A 508 -0.28 -16.44 -19.39
N LEU A 509 0.86 -16.47 -20.08
CA LEU A 509 1.84 -15.39 -20.07
C LEU A 509 1.40 -14.17 -20.90
N GLY A 510 0.35 -14.30 -21.70
CA GLY A 510 -0.20 -13.28 -22.58
C GLY A 510 0.19 -13.48 -24.03
N LEU A 511 -0.74 -13.16 -24.93
CA LEU A 511 -0.55 -13.25 -26.37
C LEU A 511 0.26 -12.05 -26.89
N PRO A 512 1.11 -12.22 -27.92
CA PRO A 512 1.62 -11.10 -28.69
C PRO A 512 0.51 -10.37 -29.46
N ASP A 513 0.68 -9.07 -29.74
CA ASP A 513 -0.34 -8.27 -30.45
C ASP A 513 -0.73 -8.85 -31.82
N PHE A 514 0.24 -9.33 -32.60
CA PHE A 514 -0.06 -9.96 -33.90
C PHE A 514 -0.88 -11.25 -33.76
N ALA A 515 -0.73 -11.98 -32.66
CA ALA A 515 -1.46 -13.20 -32.37
C ALA A 515 -2.89 -12.89 -31.91
N ARG A 516 -3.11 -11.79 -31.16
CA ARG A 516 -4.47 -11.36 -30.79
C ARG A 516 -5.34 -11.07 -32.00
N LYS A 517 -4.76 -10.37 -32.99
CA LYS A 517 -5.45 -10.02 -34.24
C LYS A 517 -6.03 -11.25 -34.95
N THR A 518 -5.31 -12.37 -34.93
CA THR A 518 -5.75 -13.60 -35.61
C THR A 518 -6.54 -14.53 -34.70
N LEU A 519 -6.17 -14.65 -33.43
CA LEU A 519 -6.71 -15.67 -32.52
C LEU A 519 -8.00 -15.24 -31.84
N TRP A 520 -8.15 -13.98 -31.42
CA TRP A 520 -9.37 -13.55 -30.73
C TRP A 520 -10.64 -13.80 -31.56
N PRO A 521 -10.69 -13.49 -32.87
CA PRO A 521 -11.86 -13.80 -33.70
C PRO A 521 -12.13 -15.30 -33.81
N ILE A 522 -11.08 -16.13 -33.82
CA ILE A 522 -11.21 -17.60 -33.93
C ILE A 522 -11.82 -18.18 -32.65
N ILE A 523 -11.38 -17.71 -31.47
CA ILE A 523 -11.84 -18.24 -30.17
C ILE A 523 -13.26 -17.79 -29.86
N ILE A 524 -13.56 -16.50 -30.07
CA ILE A 524 -14.91 -15.97 -29.94
C ILE A 524 -15.82 -16.69 -30.95
N GLY A 525 -15.29 -16.99 -32.13
CA GLY A 525 -16.01 -17.69 -33.18
C GLY A 525 -17.08 -16.82 -33.82
N ASN A 526 -17.82 -17.42 -34.76
CA ASN A 526 -18.91 -16.77 -35.47
C ASN A 526 -20.14 -17.67 -35.51
N ASN A 527 -20.61 -18.09 -34.34
CA ASN A 527 -21.77 -18.97 -34.20
C ASN A 527 -23.04 -18.33 -34.79
N LEU A 528 -23.12 -17.00 -34.75
CA LEU A 528 -24.22 -16.22 -35.32
C LEU A 528 -24.12 -16.02 -36.85
N LYS A 529 -23.06 -16.53 -37.49
CA LYS A 529 -22.83 -16.46 -38.94
C LYS A 529 -22.93 -15.03 -39.50
N ILE A 530 -22.41 -14.06 -38.75
CA ILE A 530 -22.32 -12.66 -39.16
C ILE A 530 -21.39 -12.57 -40.37
N ARG A 531 -21.85 -11.88 -41.43
CA ARG A 531 -21.09 -11.68 -42.67
C ARG A 531 -20.78 -10.20 -42.88
N GLU A 532 -19.75 -9.91 -43.66
CA GLU A 532 -19.33 -8.53 -43.98
C GLU A 532 -20.41 -7.76 -44.75
N GLU A 533 -21.17 -8.46 -45.60
CA GLU A 533 -22.32 -7.92 -46.32
C GLU A 533 -23.39 -7.37 -45.36
N LEU A 534 -23.68 -8.15 -44.31
CA LEU A 534 -24.66 -7.81 -43.29
C LEU A 534 -24.19 -6.61 -42.46
N TYR A 535 -22.91 -6.56 -42.10
CA TYR A 535 -22.31 -5.40 -41.46
C TYR A 535 -22.48 -4.13 -42.33
N SER A 536 -22.14 -4.23 -43.61
CA SER A 536 -22.24 -3.11 -44.56
C SER A 536 -23.66 -2.55 -44.68
N ILE A 537 -24.68 -3.42 -44.63
CA ILE A 537 -26.09 -3.01 -44.61
C ILE A 537 -26.41 -2.22 -43.34
N PHE A 538 -25.99 -2.70 -42.17
CA PHE A 538 -26.29 -2.06 -40.89
C PHE A 538 -25.53 -0.75 -40.65
N VAL A 539 -24.34 -0.58 -41.23
CA VAL A 539 -23.64 0.70 -41.21
C VAL A 539 -24.41 1.77 -42.01
N ARG A 540 -25.03 1.39 -43.13
CA ARG A 540 -25.76 2.33 -44.01
C ARG A 540 -27.14 2.73 -43.51
N LYS A 541 -27.76 1.90 -42.65
CA LYS A 541 -29.12 2.13 -42.16
C LYS A 541 -29.16 3.26 -41.12
N THR A 542 -29.95 4.30 -41.33
CA THR A 542 -30.02 5.46 -40.43
C THR A 542 -30.58 5.10 -39.05
N THR A 543 -29.99 5.66 -37.99
CA THR A 543 -30.45 5.52 -36.60
C THR A 543 -30.59 6.87 -35.91
N ILE A 544 -31.45 6.93 -34.90
CA ILE A 544 -31.74 8.14 -34.12
C ILE A 544 -30.65 8.40 -33.06
N ILE A 545 -29.76 7.43 -32.78
CA ILE A 545 -28.90 7.40 -31.58
C ILE A 545 -27.48 7.96 -31.84
N GLN A 546 -27.26 8.65 -32.97
CA GLN A 546 -25.93 9.11 -33.39
C GLN A 546 -25.28 10.09 -32.38
N GLU A 547 -26.06 10.93 -31.70
CA GLU A 547 -25.53 11.91 -30.76
C GLU A 547 -25.02 11.28 -29.45
N ALA A 548 -25.65 10.21 -28.96
CA ALA A 548 -25.20 9.49 -27.77
C ALA A 548 -23.86 8.77 -28.05
N ILE A 549 -23.78 8.09 -29.20
CA ILE A 549 -22.56 7.43 -29.67
C ILE A 549 -21.41 8.44 -29.80
N ARG A 550 -21.68 9.61 -30.38
CA ARG A 550 -20.69 10.69 -30.54
C ARG A 550 -20.10 11.15 -29.20
N LYS A 551 -20.94 11.36 -28.18
CA LYS A 551 -20.50 11.78 -26.83
C LYS A 551 -19.62 10.73 -26.17
N ASP A 552 -20.01 9.46 -26.23
CA ASP A 552 -19.22 8.37 -25.65
C ASP A 552 -17.88 8.18 -26.37
N ILE A 553 -17.83 8.33 -27.70
CA ILE A 553 -16.58 8.30 -28.46
C ILE A 553 -15.65 9.45 -28.06
N GLN A 554 -16.19 10.65 -27.85
CA GLN A 554 -15.40 11.78 -27.39
C GLN A 554 -14.78 11.50 -26.00
N ARG A 555 -15.55 10.90 -25.09
CA ARG A 555 -15.04 10.43 -23.79
C ARG A 555 -13.95 9.37 -23.96
N ALA A 556 -14.18 8.37 -24.82
CA ALA A 556 -13.21 7.31 -25.08
C ALA A 556 -11.89 7.87 -25.66
N LYS A 557 -11.95 8.83 -26.58
CA LYS A 557 -10.75 9.50 -27.13
C LYS A 557 -9.94 10.24 -26.07
N GLN A 558 -10.61 10.89 -25.12
CA GLN A 558 -9.93 11.57 -24.00
C GLN A 558 -9.24 10.57 -23.07
N GLN A 559 -9.88 9.42 -22.84
CA GLN A 559 -9.39 8.40 -21.92
C GLN A 559 -8.29 7.51 -22.54
N TYR A 560 -8.34 7.26 -23.85
CA TYR A 560 -7.47 6.30 -24.53
C TYR A 560 -6.74 6.94 -25.74
N PRO A 561 -5.46 7.31 -25.58
CA PRO A 561 -4.69 8.02 -26.61
C PRO A 561 -4.52 7.28 -27.94
N PHE A 562 -4.68 5.96 -27.97
CA PHE A 562 -4.56 5.18 -29.21
C PHE A 562 -5.77 5.32 -30.15
N ILE A 563 -6.87 5.91 -29.68
CA ILE A 563 -8.07 6.14 -30.49
C ILE A 563 -7.85 7.39 -31.36
N THR A 564 -7.28 7.16 -32.54
CA THR A 564 -7.13 8.17 -33.59
C THR A 564 -8.48 8.58 -34.17
N GLU A 565 -8.52 9.62 -35.02
CA GLU A 565 -9.75 10.00 -35.71
C GLU A 565 -10.33 8.88 -36.59
N ILE A 566 -9.45 8.10 -37.22
CA ILE A 566 -9.84 6.94 -38.03
C ILE A 566 -10.50 5.89 -37.13
N LYS A 567 -9.82 5.49 -36.04
CA LYS A 567 -10.34 4.51 -35.08
C LYS A 567 -11.65 4.97 -34.41
N ALA A 568 -11.80 6.27 -34.17
CA ALA A 568 -13.04 6.84 -33.66
C ALA A 568 -14.20 6.69 -34.65
N LYS A 569 -13.93 6.87 -35.95
CA LYS A 569 -14.93 6.65 -37.02
C LYS A 569 -15.30 5.17 -37.13
N GLU A 570 -14.32 4.27 -37.11
CA GLU A 570 -14.55 2.81 -37.10
C GLU A 570 -15.42 2.42 -35.89
N LEU A 571 -15.10 2.92 -34.70
CA LEU A 571 -15.87 2.67 -33.48
C LEU A 571 -17.30 3.18 -33.59
N SER A 572 -17.49 4.37 -34.19
CA SER A 572 -18.83 4.90 -34.49
C SER A 572 -19.62 3.98 -35.40
N ASN A 573 -19.01 3.47 -36.47
CA ASN A 573 -19.66 2.55 -37.39
C ASN A 573 -20.06 1.24 -36.70
N ILE A 574 -19.18 0.69 -35.86
CA ILE A 574 -19.42 -0.57 -35.12
C ILE A 574 -20.61 -0.42 -34.18
N LEU A 575 -20.63 0.62 -33.34
CA LEU A 575 -21.71 0.85 -32.37
C LEU A 575 -23.04 1.17 -33.07
N HIS A 576 -22.98 1.88 -34.19
CA HIS A 576 -24.12 2.16 -35.04
C HIS A 576 -24.69 0.89 -35.67
N ALA A 577 -23.83 0.07 -36.29
CA ALA A 577 -24.21 -1.21 -36.86
C ALA A 577 -24.80 -2.16 -35.80
N PHE A 578 -24.22 -2.17 -34.59
CA PHE A 578 -24.75 -2.94 -33.48
C PHE A 578 -26.18 -2.52 -33.10
N SER A 579 -26.41 -1.22 -32.95
CA SER A 579 -27.73 -0.67 -32.61
C SER A 579 -28.79 -1.03 -33.66
N ASN A 580 -28.39 -1.11 -34.93
CA ASN A 580 -29.25 -1.56 -36.02
C ASN A 580 -29.45 -3.07 -36.08
N TYR A 581 -28.46 -3.85 -35.66
CA TYR A 581 -28.53 -5.31 -35.59
C TYR A 581 -29.43 -5.78 -34.44
N ARG A 582 -29.40 -5.08 -33.30
CA ARG A 582 -30.26 -5.34 -32.13
C ARG A 582 -31.14 -4.13 -31.78
N PRO A 583 -32.19 -3.86 -32.58
CA PRO A 583 -33.11 -2.75 -32.32
C PRO A 583 -33.91 -2.92 -31.01
N ASP A 584 -34.03 -4.15 -30.51
CA ASP A 584 -34.67 -4.49 -29.25
C ASP A 584 -33.88 -4.00 -28.02
N PHE A 585 -32.56 -3.83 -28.15
CA PHE A 585 -31.71 -3.22 -27.13
C PHE A 585 -31.41 -1.75 -27.37
N GLY A 586 -31.28 -1.37 -28.64
CA GLY A 586 -30.71 -0.08 -29.00
C GLY A 586 -29.24 0.05 -28.58
N TYR A 587 -28.79 1.30 -28.43
CA TYR A 587 -27.43 1.61 -28.00
C TYR A 587 -27.32 1.59 -26.46
N ILE A 588 -26.41 0.79 -25.94
CA ILE A 588 -26.11 0.72 -24.50
C ILE A 588 -24.76 1.42 -24.24
N PRO A 589 -24.69 2.45 -23.38
CA PRO A 589 -23.46 3.23 -23.18
C PRO A 589 -22.22 2.43 -22.77
N ASP A 590 -22.37 1.37 -21.96
CA ASP A 590 -21.23 0.53 -21.54
C ASP A 590 -20.67 -0.36 -22.66
N LEU A 591 -21.36 -0.47 -23.81
CA LEU A 591 -20.90 -1.27 -24.94
C LEU A 591 -19.60 -0.73 -25.55
N ILE A 592 -19.39 0.59 -25.47
CA ILE A 592 -18.19 1.23 -26.00
C ILE A 592 -16.93 0.67 -25.34
N ASP A 593 -16.98 0.31 -24.05
CA ASP A 593 -15.81 -0.15 -23.31
C ASP A 593 -15.29 -1.49 -23.87
N ILE A 594 -16.21 -2.42 -24.18
CA ILE A 594 -15.87 -3.70 -24.81
C ILE A 594 -15.33 -3.46 -26.23
N ALA A 595 -16.00 -2.58 -26.99
CA ALA A 595 -15.60 -2.26 -28.36
C ALA A 595 -14.21 -1.57 -28.43
N VAL A 596 -13.87 -0.74 -27.44
CA VAL A 596 -12.55 -0.10 -27.31
C VAL A 596 -11.43 -1.11 -27.13
N VAL A 597 -11.66 -2.19 -26.37
CA VAL A 597 -10.66 -3.25 -26.19
C VAL A 597 -10.46 -4.04 -27.49
N LEU A 598 -11.56 -4.40 -28.16
CA LEU A 598 -11.52 -5.15 -29.40
C LEU A 598 -10.89 -4.37 -30.56
N ILE A 599 -11.28 -3.09 -30.76
CA ILE A 599 -10.82 -2.27 -31.91
C ILE A 599 -9.33 -1.93 -31.87
N LYS A 600 -8.70 -2.06 -30.69
CA LYS A 600 -7.25 -1.93 -30.56
C LYS A 600 -6.52 -3.00 -31.37
N HIS A 601 -7.02 -4.23 -31.33
CA HIS A 601 -6.34 -5.40 -31.89
C HIS A 601 -6.96 -5.85 -33.23
N LEU A 602 -8.26 -5.61 -33.42
CA LEU A 602 -9.04 -6.09 -34.57
C LEU A 602 -9.31 -5.00 -35.61
N GLN A 603 -9.62 -5.43 -36.84
CA GLN A 603 -10.16 -4.54 -37.87
C GLN A 603 -11.65 -4.25 -37.62
N GLU A 604 -12.19 -3.22 -38.30
CA GLU A 604 -13.56 -2.73 -38.07
C GLU A 604 -14.63 -3.85 -38.12
N TYR A 605 -14.66 -4.61 -39.21
CA TYR A 605 -15.63 -5.71 -39.37
C TYR A 605 -15.42 -6.84 -38.35
N GLU A 606 -14.18 -7.29 -38.16
CA GLU A 606 -13.84 -8.36 -37.20
C GLU A 606 -14.22 -7.95 -35.78
N CYS A 607 -14.03 -6.67 -35.43
CA CYS A 607 -14.44 -6.09 -34.16
C CYS A 607 -15.96 -6.16 -33.99
N PHE A 608 -16.74 -5.77 -35.00
CA PHE A 608 -18.20 -5.89 -34.96
C PHE A 608 -18.65 -7.34 -34.80
N GLN A 609 -18.10 -8.27 -35.58
CA GLN A 609 -18.41 -9.69 -35.49
C GLN A 609 -18.07 -10.24 -34.09
N ALA A 610 -16.87 -9.93 -33.58
CA ALA A 610 -16.42 -10.36 -32.26
C ALA A 610 -17.31 -9.77 -31.16
N LEU A 611 -17.64 -8.48 -31.23
CA LEU A 611 -18.52 -7.81 -30.27
C LEU A 611 -19.89 -8.49 -30.21
N VAL A 612 -20.52 -8.71 -31.37
CA VAL A 612 -21.84 -9.35 -31.45
C VAL A 612 -21.80 -10.77 -30.91
N ASN A 613 -20.84 -11.60 -31.32
CA ASN A 613 -20.74 -12.98 -30.84
C ASN A 613 -20.41 -13.03 -29.34
N LEU A 614 -19.48 -12.18 -28.86
CA LEU A 614 -19.11 -12.13 -27.45
C LEU A 614 -20.30 -11.74 -26.57
N LEU A 615 -21.14 -10.79 -27.02
CA LEU A 615 -22.34 -10.39 -26.28
C LEU A 615 -23.39 -11.49 -26.18
N HIS A 616 -23.50 -12.34 -27.20
CA HIS A 616 -24.41 -13.49 -27.20
C HIS A 616 -23.80 -14.72 -26.52
N GLN A 617 -22.51 -14.64 -26.16
CA GLN A 617 -21.80 -15.63 -25.37
C GLN A 617 -21.64 -15.14 -23.92
N TYR A 618 -21.33 -16.07 -23.01
CA TYR A 618 -21.05 -15.77 -21.60
C TYR A 618 -22.22 -15.04 -20.90
N HIS A 619 -21.90 -14.09 -20.00
CA HIS A 619 -22.86 -13.39 -19.15
C HIS A 619 -23.46 -12.13 -19.76
N PHE A 620 -22.87 -11.60 -20.83
CA PHE A 620 -23.14 -10.23 -21.26
C PHE A 620 -24.61 -9.98 -21.55
N LEU A 621 -25.27 -10.84 -22.34
CA LEU A 621 -26.68 -10.66 -22.68
C LEU A 621 -27.56 -10.53 -21.42
N SER A 622 -27.37 -11.42 -20.44
CA SER A 622 -28.14 -11.40 -19.18
C SER A 622 -27.89 -10.14 -18.35
N VAL A 623 -26.65 -9.65 -18.35
CA VAL A 623 -26.27 -8.46 -17.59
C VAL A 623 -26.77 -7.18 -18.27
N PHE A 624 -26.66 -7.09 -19.59
CA PHE A 624 -27.19 -5.97 -20.38
C PHE A 624 -28.72 -5.95 -20.43
N GLN A 625 -29.38 -7.12 -20.35
CA GLN A 625 -30.84 -7.24 -20.18
C GLN A 625 -31.32 -6.91 -18.76
N ASN A 626 -30.41 -6.74 -17.81
CA ASN A 626 -30.73 -6.66 -16.38
C ASN A 626 -31.61 -7.83 -15.91
N ASP A 627 -31.32 -9.05 -16.42
CA ASP A 627 -31.96 -10.28 -15.96
C ASP A 627 -31.63 -10.49 -14.48
N THR A 628 -32.61 -10.15 -13.63
CA THR A 628 -32.42 -10.07 -12.19
C THR A 628 -32.01 -11.43 -11.61
N ARG A 629 -32.54 -12.53 -12.15
CA ARG A 629 -32.24 -13.88 -11.67
C ARG A 629 -30.81 -14.28 -12.00
N GLN A 630 -30.40 -14.05 -13.23
CA GLN A 630 -29.04 -14.38 -13.66
C GLN A 630 -27.96 -13.50 -13.03
N ILE A 631 -28.28 -12.25 -12.75
CA ILE A 631 -27.41 -11.37 -11.97
C ILE A 631 -27.30 -11.87 -10.53
N GLU A 632 -28.41 -12.26 -9.91
CA GLU A 632 -28.43 -12.77 -8.54
C GLU A 632 -27.59 -14.04 -8.38
N TRP A 633 -27.66 -14.97 -9.34
CA TRP A 633 -26.83 -16.16 -9.32
C TRP A 633 -25.33 -15.86 -9.35
N ARG A 634 -24.91 -14.83 -10.10
CA ARG A 634 -23.51 -14.39 -10.15
C ARG A 634 -23.07 -13.74 -8.86
N ILE A 635 -23.92 -12.88 -8.29
CA ILE A 635 -23.68 -12.27 -6.98
C ILE A 635 -23.52 -13.37 -5.94
N ARG A 636 -24.46 -14.31 -5.88
CA ARG A 636 -24.41 -15.44 -4.94
C ARG A 636 -23.14 -16.27 -5.11
N PHE A 637 -22.80 -16.67 -6.33
CA PHE A 637 -21.58 -17.44 -6.59
C PHE A 637 -20.32 -16.67 -6.15
N PHE A 638 -20.25 -15.37 -6.46
CA PHE A 638 -19.13 -14.53 -6.04
C PHE A 638 -19.08 -14.37 -4.52
N GLU A 639 -20.21 -14.11 -3.87
CA GLU A 639 -20.30 -13.95 -2.42
C GLU A 639 -19.91 -15.24 -1.67
N GLU A 640 -20.38 -16.41 -2.13
CA GLU A 640 -20.01 -17.70 -1.55
C GLU A 640 -18.48 -17.93 -1.64
N ASN A 641 -17.87 -17.57 -2.76
CA ASN A 641 -16.42 -17.65 -2.94
C ASN A 641 -15.65 -16.56 -2.16
N LEU A 642 -16.20 -15.34 -2.07
CA LEU A 642 -15.59 -14.25 -1.31
C LEU A 642 -15.62 -14.56 0.19
N GLN A 643 -16.73 -15.08 0.70
CA GLN A 643 -16.85 -15.53 2.08
C GLN A 643 -15.89 -16.68 2.37
N ARG A 644 -15.75 -17.65 1.44
CA ARG A 644 -14.84 -18.78 1.59
C ARG A 644 -13.36 -18.40 1.56
N ILE A 645 -12.97 -17.47 0.67
CA ILE A 645 -11.55 -17.14 0.41
C ILE A 645 -11.09 -15.92 1.22
N LEU A 646 -11.93 -14.89 1.36
CA LEU A 646 -11.64 -13.63 2.06
C LEU A 646 -12.74 -13.29 3.09
N PRO A 647 -12.99 -14.13 4.11
CA PRO A 647 -14.12 -14.00 5.04
C PRO A 647 -14.18 -12.65 5.75
N PHE A 648 -13.02 -12.11 6.15
CA PHE A 648 -12.93 -10.81 6.83
C PHE A 648 -13.35 -9.64 5.94
N VAL A 649 -13.01 -9.69 4.64
CA VAL A 649 -13.43 -8.64 3.69
C VAL A 649 -14.93 -8.77 3.44
N TYR A 650 -15.43 -9.99 3.23
CA TYR A 650 -16.85 -10.25 3.08
C TYR A 650 -17.67 -9.70 4.27
N ASN A 651 -17.28 -10.05 5.49
CA ASN A 651 -17.97 -9.60 6.71
C ASN A 651 -17.95 -8.08 6.86
N HIS A 652 -16.82 -7.44 6.55
CA HIS A 652 -16.71 -5.99 6.57
C HIS A 652 -17.64 -5.33 5.54
N LEU A 653 -17.63 -5.81 4.29
CA LEU A 653 -18.51 -5.30 3.22
C LEU A 653 -20.00 -5.43 3.58
N LYS A 654 -20.39 -6.53 4.24
CA LYS A 654 -21.75 -6.71 4.76
C LYS A 654 -22.03 -5.76 5.93
N ALA A 655 -21.08 -5.53 6.84
CA ALA A 655 -21.24 -4.62 7.97
C ALA A 655 -21.43 -3.16 7.52
N ILE A 656 -20.70 -2.71 6.50
CA ILE A 656 -20.87 -1.38 5.90
C ILE A 656 -22.08 -1.29 4.95
N LYS A 657 -22.84 -2.39 4.78
CA LYS A 657 -24.01 -2.50 3.90
C LYS A 657 -23.72 -2.17 2.43
N LEU A 658 -22.52 -2.50 1.94
CA LEU A 658 -22.20 -2.33 0.51
C LEU A 658 -22.79 -3.49 -0.30
N GLU A 659 -23.67 -3.18 -1.24
CA GLU A 659 -24.23 -4.16 -2.15
C GLU A 659 -23.20 -4.65 -3.18
N THR A 660 -22.99 -5.97 -3.24
CA THR A 660 -22.06 -6.61 -4.17
C THR A 660 -22.37 -6.32 -5.64
N LYS A 661 -23.65 -6.15 -5.98
CA LYS A 661 -24.11 -5.80 -7.33
C LYS A 661 -23.43 -4.52 -7.86
N LEU A 662 -23.16 -3.54 -7.01
CA LEU A 662 -22.70 -2.20 -7.43
C LEU A 662 -21.30 -2.19 -8.03
N TYR A 663 -20.41 -3.07 -7.55
CA TYR A 663 -19.03 -3.16 -8.05
C TYR A 663 -18.84 -4.37 -8.97
N LEU A 664 -19.40 -5.54 -8.62
CA LEU A 664 -19.20 -6.77 -9.39
C LEU A 664 -19.72 -6.61 -10.83
N MET A 665 -20.91 -6.03 -10.99
CA MET A 665 -21.50 -5.85 -12.32
C MET A 665 -20.74 -4.81 -13.15
N LYS A 666 -20.20 -3.77 -12.51
CA LYS A 666 -19.34 -2.78 -13.19
C LYS A 666 -18.05 -3.42 -13.71
N TRP A 667 -17.44 -4.31 -12.93
CA TRP A 667 -16.26 -5.05 -13.35
C TRP A 667 -16.54 -5.98 -14.52
N PHE A 668 -17.68 -6.68 -14.49
CA PHE A 668 -18.05 -7.66 -15.50
C PHE A 668 -18.47 -6.99 -16.82
N LEU A 669 -19.32 -5.97 -16.75
CA LEU A 669 -19.77 -5.19 -17.92
C LEU A 669 -18.61 -4.62 -18.73
N LYS A 670 -17.56 -4.17 -18.05
CA LYS A 670 -16.41 -3.49 -18.66
C LYS A 670 -15.17 -4.38 -18.76
N ILE A 671 -15.27 -5.66 -18.38
CA ILE A 671 -14.17 -6.62 -18.25
C ILE A 671 -12.91 -5.94 -17.63
N TYR A 672 -13.10 -5.25 -16.52
CA TYR A 672 -12.07 -4.55 -15.76
C TYR A 672 -11.28 -3.43 -16.50
N LEU A 673 -11.81 -2.89 -17.61
CA LEU A 673 -11.14 -1.87 -18.42
C LEU A 673 -10.63 -0.67 -17.61
N HIS A 674 -11.37 -0.24 -16.57
CA HIS A 674 -10.96 0.90 -15.75
C HIS A 674 -10.04 0.53 -14.57
N GLN A 675 -10.03 -0.73 -14.15
CA GLN A 675 -9.29 -1.22 -12.99
C GLN A 675 -7.82 -1.53 -13.32
N PHE A 676 -7.49 -1.82 -14.58
CA PHE A 676 -6.13 -2.19 -14.98
C PHE A 676 -5.59 -1.35 -16.13
N LYS A 677 -4.25 -1.23 -16.17
CA LYS A 677 -3.54 -0.69 -17.34
C LYS A 677 -3.77 -1.58 -18.56
N PHE A 678 -3.72 -1.00 -19.75
CA PHE A 678 -4.05 -1.71 -20.99
C PHE A 678 -3.16 -2.95 -21.26
N THR A 679 -1.89 -2.91 -20.82
CA THR A 679 -0.96 -4.05 -20.92
C THR A 679 -1.48 -5.27 -20.15
N MET A 680 -1.83 -5.08 -18.87
CA MET A 680 -2.46 -6.10 -18.04
C MET A 680 -3.83 -6.51 -18.56
N LEU A 681 -4.63 -5.54 -19.01
CA LEU A 681 -5.96 -5.79 -19.54
C LEU A 681 -5.94 -6.74 -20.74
N SER A 682 -4.98 -6.58 -21.65
CA SER A 682 -4.88 -7.45 -22.83
C SER A 682 -4.60 -8.90 -22.44
N ARG A 683 -3.72 -9.13 -21.45
CA ARG A 683 -3.43 -10.47 -20.91
C ARG A 683 -4.61 -11.04 -20.11
N LEU A 684 -5.35 -10.20 -19.39
CA LEU A 684 -6.59 -10.58 -18.72
C LEU A 684 -7.62 -11.08 -19.74
N TRP A 685 -7.80 -10.34 -20.84
CA TRP A 685 -8.67 -10.74 -21.95
C TRP A 685 -8.22 -12.02 -22.64
N ASP A 686 -6.92 -12.19 -22.88
CA ASP A 686 -6.36 -13.44 -23.42
C ASP A 686 -6.82 -14.64 -22.56
N ASN A 687 -6.69 -14.55 -21.24
CA ASN A 687 -7.09 -15.63 -20.33
C ASN A 687 -8.60 -15.76 -20.14
N PHE A 688 -9.34 -14.65 -20.17
CA PHE A 688 -10.81 -14.65 -20.15
C PHE A 688 -11.37 -15.38 -21.36
N LEU A 689 -10.83 -15.16 -22.56
CA LEU A 689 -11.26 -15.87 -23.76
C LEU A 689 -10.93 -17.36 -23.72
N LEU A 690 -9.90 -17.77 -22.96
CA LEU A 690 -9.50 -19.17 -22.80
C LEU A 690 -10.33 -19.92 -21.74
N GLU A 691 -10.52 -19.31 -20.56
CA GLU A 691 -11.17 -19.94 -19.40
C GLU A 691 -12.66 -19.60 -19.29
N GLY A 692 -13.11 -18.53 -19.94
CA GLY A 692 -14.48 -18.03 -19.90
C GLY A 692 -14.78 -17.23 -18.64
N GLU A 693 -16.07 -17.14 -18.31
CA GLU A 693 -16.60 -16.28 -17.24
C GLU A 693 -16.00 -16.58 -15.85
N ILE A 694 -15.64 -17.84 -15.58
CA ILE A 694 -15.01 -18.24 -14.31
C ILE A 694 -13.75 -17.41 -14.00
N TYR A 695 -13.01 -17.04 -15.04
CA TYR A 695 -11.79 -16.26 -14.91
C TYR A 695 -12.07 -14.86 -14.34
N LEU A 696 -13.22 -14.25 -14.68
CA LEU A 696 -13.59 -12.95 -14.15
C LEU A 696 -13.84 -13.00 -12.65
N PHE A 697 -14.40 -14.10 -12.12
CA PHE A 697 -14.52 -14.30 -10.68
C PHE A 697 -13.15 -14.49 -10.01
N LYS A 698 -12.22 -15.25 -10.62
CA LYS A 698 -10.85 -15.39 -10.10
C LYS A 698 -10.14 -14.03 -10.04
N VAL A 699 -10.27 -13.21 -11.08
CA VAL A 699 -9.74 -11.84 -11.11
C VAL A 699 -10.39 -10.99 -10.01
N ALA A 700 -11.71 -11.05 -9.84
CA ALA A 700 -12.43 -10.29 -8.81
C ALA A 700 -11.87 -10.60 -7.41
N ILE A 701 -11.75 -11.89 -7.08
CA ILE A 701 -11.23 -12.33 -5.78
C ILE A 701 -9.75 -11.95 -5.62
N CYS A 702 -8.93 -12.09 -6.66
CA CYS A 702 -7.53 -11.68 -6.63
C CYS A 702 -7.38 -10.17 -6.42
N TYR A 703 -8.21 -9.36 -7.09
CA TYR A 703 -8.24 -7.91 -6.91
C TYR A 703 -8.65 -7.52 -5.48
N MET A 704 -9.66 -8.18 -4.92
CA MET A 704 -10.07 -8.02 -3.52
C MET A 704 -9.00 -8.47 -2.52
N LYS A 705 -8.26 -9.54 -2.85
CA LYS A 705 -7.14 -10.06 -2.06
C LYS A 705 -5.98 -9.06 -2.03
N TYR A 706 -5.72 -8.40 -3.16
CA TYR A 706 -4.68 -7.38 -3.27
C TYR A 706 -4.94 -6.20 -2.34
N PHE A 707 -6.17 -5.65 -2.36
CA PHE A 707 -6.57 -4.54 -1.48
C PHE A 707 -7.14 -5.00 -0.13
N GLN A 708 -6.83 -6.22 0.32
CA GLN A 708 -7.47 -6.82 1.48
C GLN A 708 -7.27 -5.99 2.76
N ILE A 709 -6.11 -5.34 2.92
CA ILE A 709 -5.79 -4.57 4.12
C ILE A 709 -6.57 -3.26 4.10
N GLU A 710 -6.51 -2.55 2.98
CA GLU A 710 -7.20 -1.28 2.75
C GLU A 710 -8.71 -1.45 2.89
N LEU A 711 -9.28 -2.48 2.25
CA LEU A 711 -10.71 -2.74 2.30
C LEU A 711 -11.22 -3.04 3.71
N LYS A 712 -10.41 -3.67 4.58
CA LYS A 712 -10.81 -3.98 5.97
C LYS A 712 -10.83 -2.76 6.89
N MET A 713 -9.95 -1.80 6.64
CA MET A 713 -9.75 -0.64 7.51
C MET A 713 -10.53 0.59 7.05
N SER A 714 -11.08 0.54 5.84
CA SER A 714 -11.78 1.65 5.19
C SER A 714 -13.27 1.70 5.50
N ASN A 715 -13.82 2.91 5.51
CA ASN A 715 -15.26 3.16 5.55
C ASN A 715 -15.89 2.98 4.15
N LEU A 716 -17.23 3.13 4.06
CA LEU A 716 -17.98 2.93 2.81
C LEU A 716 -17.43 3.74 1.63
N ASP A 717 -17.17 5.04 1.82
CA ASP A 717 -16.73 5.93 0.74
C ASP A 717 -15.34 5.54 0.21
N GLU A 718 -14.44 5.20 1.14
CA GLU A 718 -13.10 4.74 0.78
C GLU A 718 -13.11 3.40 0.06
N VAL A 719 -13.94 2.44 0.51
CA VAL A 719 -14.13 1.15 -0.16
C VAL A 719 -14.66 1.35 -1.57
N VAL A 720 -15.69 2.18 -1.76
CA VAL A 720 -16.23 2.48 -3.09
C VAL A 720 -15.14 3.08 -3.98
N ARG A 721 -14.35 4.03 -3.46
CA ARG A 721 -13.24 4.64 -4.21
C ARG A 721 -12.20 3.62 -4.64
N ILE A 722 -11.83 2.69 -3.76
CA ILE A 722 -10.89 1.61 -4.06
C ILE A 722 -11.44 0.73 -5.19
N LEU A 723 -12.67 0.23 -5.03
CA LEU A 723 -13.26 -0.74 -5.96
C LEU A 723 -13.62 -0.15 -7.34
N THR A 724 -13.86 1.16 -7.44
CA THR A 724 -14.20 1.80 -8.72
C THR A 724 -13.00 2.39 -9.45
N ASN A 725 -12.08 3.05 -8.75
CA ASN A 725 -11.14 3.98 -9.38
C ASN A 725 -9.66 3.63 -9.17
N TRP A 726 -9.33 2.68 -8.30
CA TRP A 726 -7.93 2.44 -7.93
C TRP A 726 -7.29 1.37 -8.82
N GLN A 727 -6.23 1.77 -9.53
CA GLN A 727 -5.40 0.85 -10.31
C GLN A 727 -4.24 0.30 -9.48
N PRO A 728 -4.05 -1.04 -9.42
CA PRO A 728 -3.00 -1.65 -8.61
C PRO A 728 -1.63 -1.44 -9.27
N GLU A 729 -0.65 -0.91 -8.51
CA GLU A 729 0.74 -0.77 -8.97
C GLU A 729 1.53 -2.06 -8.69
N VAL A 730 1.19 -3.13 -9.42
CA VAL A 730 1.69 -4.48 -9.13
C VAL A 730 2.59 -4.97 -10.25
N ASN A 731 3.55 -5.83 -9.88
CA ASN A 731 4.26 -6.65 -10.86
C ASN A 731 3.24 -7.54 -11.60
N GLU A 732 3.10 -7.31 -12.92
CA GLU A 732 2.07 -7.97 -13.73
C GLU A 732 2.14 -9.50 -13.60
N ASP A 733 3.34 -10.09 -13.68
CA ASP A 733 3.54 -11.53 -13.61
C ASP A 733 3.11 -12.13 -12.28
N TYR A 734 3.47 -11.45 -11.17
CA TYR A 734 3.05 -11.88 -9.84
C TYR A 734 1.52 -11.86 -9.69
N PHE A 735 0.86 -10.83 -10.21
CA PHE A 735 -0.60 -10.73 -10.15
C PHE A 735 -1.28 -11.89 -10.89
N PHE A 736 -0.82 -12.25 -12.09
CA PHE A 736 -1.37 -13.39 -12.83
C PHE A 736 -1.09 -14.75 -12.18
N ILE A 737 0.05 -14.90 -11.49
CA ILE A 737 0.32 -16.10 -10.67
C ILE A 737 -0.67 -16.19 -9.52
N GLN A 738 -0.97 -15.07 -8.85
CA GLN A 738 -1.94 -15.05 -7.75
C GLN A 738 -3.37 -15.36 -8.22
N ILE A 739 -3.76 -14.94 -9.43
CA ILE A 739 -5.05 -15.34 -10.02
C ILE A 739 -5.12 -16.87 -10.19
N ASP A 740 -4.05 -17.48 -10.67
CA ASP A 740 -3.96 -18.93 -10.89
C ASP A 740 -3.99 -19.75 -9.59
N GLU A 741 -3.60 -19.15 -8.46
CA GLU A 741 -3.65 -19.75 -7.12
C GLU A 741 -5.02 -19.65 -6.44
N ILE A 742 -5.96 -18.87 -7.00
CA ILE A 742 -7.31 -18.75 -6.44
C ILE A 742 -8.01 -20.11 -6.47
N PRO A 743 -8.51 -20.63 -5.33
CA PRO A 743 -9.01 -22.00 -5.22
C PRO A 743 -10.45 -22.13 -5.75
N ILE A 744 -10.69 -21.70 -6.99
CA ILE A 744 -11.94 -21.83 -7.74
C ILE A 744 -11.64 -22.72 -8.96
N LYS A 745 -12.28 -23.88 -9.06
CA LYS A 745 -12.07 -24.81 -10.19
C LYS A 745 -12.88 -24.33 -11.41
N ASP A 746 -12.40 -24.68 -12.59
CA ASP A 746 -12.97 -24.20 -13.85
C ASP A 746 -14.44 -24.63 -14.06
N ASP A 747 -14.82 -25.79 -13.53
CA ASP A 747 -16.20 -26.32 -13.65
C ASP A 747 -17.14 -25.86 -12.51
N ASP A 748 -16.63 -25.18 -11.48
CA ASP A 748 -17.41 -24.89 -10.27
C ASP A 748 -18.63 -24.00 -10.60
N TYR A 749 -18.45 -23.00 -11.46
CA TYR A 749 -19.56 -22.11 -11.84
C TYR A 749 -20.57 -22.80 -12.75
N THR A 750 -20.13 -23.65 -13.68
CA THR A 750 -21.04 -24.42 -14.55
C THR A 750 -21.92 -25.34 -13.71
N LYS A 751 -21.33 -26.07 -12.75
CA LYS A 751 -22.06 -26.92 -11.81
C LYS A 751 -23.02 -26.11 -10.93
N PHE A 752 -22.59 -24.96 -10.45
CA PHE A 752 -23.45 -24.05 -9.70
C PHE A 752 -24.67 -23.62 -10.54
N LEU A 753 -24.48 -23.22 -11.79
CA LEU A 753 -25.58 -22.83 -12.69
C LEU A 753 -26.54 -23.99 -12.97
N GLU A 754 -26.04 -25.20 -13.19
CA GLU A 754 -26.87 -26.40 -13.37
C GLU A 754 -27.75 -26.67 -12.14
N GLN A 755 -27.17 -26.54 -10.93
CA GLN A 755 -27.91 -26.68 -9.67
C GLN A 755 -29.01 -25.61 -9.53
N GLN A 756 -28.71 -24.34 -9.86
CA GLN A 756 -29.72 -23.27 -9.78
C GLN A 756 -30.85 -23.46 -10.79
N LYS A 757 -30.54 -23.88 -12.02
CA LYS A 757 -31.55 -24.19 -13.06
C LYS A 757 -32.44 -25.35 -12.63
N ALA A 758 -31.86 -26.43 -12.09
CA ALA A 758 -32.62 -27.57 -11.58
C ALA A 758 -33.53 -27.16 -10.42
N ALA A 759 -33.05 -26.33 -9.49
CA ALA A 759 -33.86 -25.82 -8.39
C ALA A 759 -35.06 -25.00 -8.88
N VAL A 760 -34.87 -24.13 -9.87
CA VAL A 760 -35.98 -23.36 -10.47
C VAL A 760 -37.00 -24.28 -11.14
N LEU A 761 -36.55 -25.26 -11.92
CA LEU A 761 -37.43 -26.19 -12.60
C LEU A 761 -38.25 -26.99 -11.58
N ASN A 762 -37.63 -27.46 -10.50
CA ASN A 762 -38.33 -28.17 -9.42
C ASN A 762 -39.39 -27.30 -8.75
N THR A 763 -39.10 -26.01 -8.49
CA THR A 763 -40.08 -25.08 -7.93
C THR A 763 -41.26 -24.85 -8.89
N GLN A 764 -40.99 -24.74 -10.20
CA GLN A 764 -42.04 -24.59 -11.22
C GLN A 764 -42.91 -25.84 -11.29
N ILE A 765 -42.32 -27.03 -11.32
CA ILE A 765 -43.04 -28.32 -11.30
C ILE A 765 -43.91 -28.41 -10.04
N HIS A 766 -43.38 -28.07 -8.87
CA HIS A 766 -44.15 -28.06 -7.63
C HIS A 766 -45.32 -27.08 -7.67
N GLN A 767 -45.16 -25.87 -8.23
CA GLN A 767 -46.25 -24.92 -8.39
C GLN A 767 -47.33 -25.45 -9.34
N THR A 768 -46.94 -26.03 -10.49
CA THR A 768 -47.90 -26.60 -11.44
C THR A 768 -48.64 -27.80 -10.86
N LEU A 769 -47.99 -28.62 -10.03
CA LEU A 769 -48.62 -29.73 -9.30
C LEU A 769 -49.56 -29.30 -8.18
N ILE A 770 -49.37 -28.09 -7.62
CA ILE A 770 -50.28 -27.51 -6.62
C ILE A 770 -51.49 -26.85 -7.30
N GLU A 771 -51.28 -26.31 -8.51
CA GLU A 771 -52.33 -25.68 -9.32
C GLU A 771 -53.23 -26.70 -10.05
N SER A 772 -52.75 -27.92 -10.28
CA SER A 772 -53.51 -29.07 -10.82
C SER A 772 -54.22 -29.85 -9.72
#